data_AF-A0A7J7FUP0-F1
#
_entry.id   AF-A0A7J7FUP0-F1
#
_cell.length_a   1.000
_cell.length_b   1.000
_cell.length_c   1.000
_cell.angle_alpha   90.00
_cell.angle_beta   90.00
_cell.angle_gamma   90.00
#
_symmetry.space_group_name_H-M   'P 1'
#
loop_
_entity.id
_entity.type
_entity.pdbx_description
1 polymer ?
#
loop_
_entity_poly.entity_id
_entity_poly.type
_entity_poly.pdbx_seq_one_letter_code
_entity_poly.pdbx_strand_id
1 'polypeptide(L)'
;MCSLILSISNASAFVQKLMASATNESIRCPYLANLEIERRKLLFGKGDEDKLMEALMQYFLRFGHLFCFTSDVEAFLQVLTREKRMQFVEKLMETSETPATMAAKVLGKSLTLFKIQESVGNFFTLPVSDLERLAVQMVEMYCKNLPLSKDLDVQESMHGEELLSMVSNILVQLFWRTKHLGYLVESVMVLEFGLTIRRYVSQYKILLVHLYSHWGALSLAYQWYKSLDVKNILLETVSHHILPQMLISPLWVDLGDLLRDYVRFMDDHFRESADLTFLAYRHRNYSKVIEFVQFKERLQRSNQYLVAKIEAPILQLKQNADKIEEEECVLESLKYGVDFLELSSEIRSKSLTFNEDFQLRPWWTPTYDKNYLLGPFEGVSYCPRENMKHQIEQTEGNVPKAIERRSLLPRMIYLSIQCVSSLLKENIETNGSVFDAKISLELKMLLERYAKFLGFPFQDAIEVLFAISCGRKSTEALTSNLIDWMNFAVFFNAWNVNSNEFVPDKDACKPGTWHVVNSLLDKYILEKLRSMGPLISSPGCELPLLVQLVTEPLAWHGLILQSCVRSSLPSGKKKKKGGPAEQTNSQLSQGIRDSIVSLCGVIEEVAKWLREQIKKPVDMNVEIILSSLQVKEHDNDGPGKVFQVLETSMPSMNDVELGDRISQALKFWSPADVARKIVTGQCTVMSEFLRICEWKIKSLQALKLQMWQV
;
A
#
# COMPACT_ATOMS: atom_id res chain seq x y z
N MET A 1 17.54 -50.05 -7.77
CA MET A 1 17.41 -49.69 -6.35
C MET A 1 18.75 -49.78 -5.61
N CYS A 2 19.52 -50.88 -5.74
CA CYS A 2 20.86 -51.02 -5.12
C CYS A 2 21.89 -49.97 -5.56
N SER A 3 21.94 -49.58 -6.85
CA SER A 3 22.87 -48.53 -7.33
C SER A 3 22.62 -47.15 -6.70
N LEU A 4 21.35 -46.81 -6.45
CA LEU A 4 20.94 -45.54 -5.85
C LEU A 4 21.14 -45.52 -4.32
N ILE A 5 21.12 -46.70 -3.68
CA ILE A 5 21.46 -46.83 -2.25
C ILE A 5 22.98 -46.73 -2.06
N LEU A 6 23.77 -47.38 -2.94
CA LEU A 6 25.23 -47.24 -2.96
C LEU A 6 25.66 -45.77 -3.16
N SER A 7 24.97 -45.00 -4.00
CA SER A 7 25.32 -43.59 -4.22
C SER A 7 25.02 -42.67 -3.03
N ILE A 8 23.93 -42.90 -2.28
CA ILE A 8 23.59 -42.14 -1.06
C ILE A 8 24.59 -42.42 0.06
N SER A 9 24.98 -43.69 0.25
CA SER A 9 25.98 -44.07 1.26
C SER A 9 27.35 -43.46 0.94
N ASN A 10 27.76 -43.46 -0.33
CA ASN A 10 29.01 -42.82 -0.76
C ASN A 10 28.98 -41.29 -0.55
N ALA A 11 27.86 -40.64 -0.87
CA ALA A 11 27.69 -39.20 -0.63
C ALA A 11 27.74 -38.87 0.87
N SER A 12 27.06 -39.66 1.70
CA SER A 12 27.07 -39.49 3.16
C SER A 12 28.48 -39.68 3.72
N ALA A 13 29.19 -40.74 3.30
CA ALA A 13 30.57 -41.00 3.73
C ALA A 13 31.54 -39.88 3.31
N PHE A 14 31.36 -39.32 2.12
CA PHE A 14 32.16 -38.18 1.65
C PHE A 14 31.93 -36.93 2.51
N VAL A 15 30.66 -36.59 2.80
CA VAL A 15 30.34 -35.43 3.66
C VAL A 15 30.85 -35.64 5.08
N GLN A 16 30.72 -36.85 5.65
CA GLN A 16 31.29 -37.17 6.96
C GLN A 16 32.81 -37.01 7.00
N LYS A 17 33.52 -37.40 5.93
CA LYS A 17 34.96 -37.14 5.79
C LYS A 17 35.27 -35.65 5.76
N LEU A 18 34.46 -34.85 5.05
CA LEU A 18 34.61 -33.39 5.02
C LEU A 18 34.41 -32.77 6.40
N MET A 19 33.36 -33.18 7.13
CA MET A 19 33.10 -32.73 8.50
C MET A 19 34.25 -33.10 9.44
N ALA A 20 34.79 -34.32 9.35
CA ALA A 20 35.93 -34.75 10.16
C ALA A 20 37.23 -33.99 9.82
N SER A 21 37.41 -33.58 8.56
CA SER A 21 38.56 -32.80 8.10
C SER A 21 38.46 -31.30 8.35
N ALA A 22 37.30 -30.79 8.80
CA ALA A 22 37.09 -29.38 9.05
C ALA A 22 37.84 -28.95 10.32
N THR A 23 39.10 -28.52 10.15
CA THR A 23 39.97 -28.06 11.24
C THR A 23 39.55 -26.73 11.85
N ASN A 24 38.75 -25.94 11.11
CA ASN A 24 38.23 -24.66 11.56
C ASN A 24 36.77 -24.78 11.99
N GLU A 25 36.48 -24.42 13.25
CA GLU A 25 35.14 -24.51 13.82
C GLU A 25 34.11 -23.63 13.10
N SER A 26 34.54 -22.65 12.31
CA SER A 26 33.66 -21.72 11.58
C SER A 26 33.17 -22.22 10.21
N ILE A 27 33.67 -23.35 9.70
CA ILE A 27 33.26 -23.84 8.37
C ILE A 27 31.88 -24.52 8.45
N ARG A 28 30.86 -23.83 7.90
CA ARG A 28 29.45 -24.29 7.90
C ARG A 28 29.12 -25.29 6.78
N CYS A 29 29.74 -25.17 5.62
CA CYS A 29 29.32 -25.86 4.39
C CYS A 29 29.21 -27.40 4.51
N PRO A 30 30.15 -28.14 5.14
CA PRO A 30 30.02 -29.58 5.32
C PRO A 30 28.78 -29.97 6.14
N TYR A 31 28.43 -29.18 7.15
CA TYR A 31 27.24 -29.44 7.97
C TYR A 31 25.94 -29.12 7.23
N LEU A 32 25.92 -28.05 6.41
CA LEU A 32 24.81 -27.77 5.50
C LEU A 32 24.64 -28.84 4.43
N ALA A 33 25.74 -29.40 3.92
CA ALA A 33 25.70 -30.53 2.99
C ALA A 33 25.07 -31.77 3.65
N ASN A 34 25.33 -32.01 4.93
CA ASN A 34 24.69 -33.10 5.68
C ASN A 34 23.18 -32.87 5.83
N LEU A 35 22.76 -31.64 6.16
CA LEU A 35 21.35 -31.25 6.20
C LEU A 35 20.65 -31.44 4.84
N GLU A 36 21.31 -31.05 3.75
CA GLU A 36 20.77 -31.23 2.39
C GLU A 36 20.65 -32.71 2.00
N ILE A 37 21.58 -33.58 2.43
CA ILE A 37 21.45 -35.04 2.24
C ILE A 37 20.19 -35.56 2.95
N GLU A 38 19.98 -35.21 4.22
CA GLU A 38 18.79 -35.67 4.97
C GLU A 38 17.49 -35.09 4.40
N ARG A 39 17.48 -33.80 4.01
CA ARG A 39 16.36 -33.18 3.30
C ARG A 39 16.01 -33.93 2.02
N ARG A 40 16.99 -34.25 1.17
CA ARG A 40 16.75 -34.99 -0.07
C ARG A 40 16.24 -36.39 0.21
N LYS A 41 16.78 -37.10 1.21
CA LYS A 41 16.26 -38.42 1.60
C LYS A 41 14.76 -38.33 1.93
N LEU A 42 14.34 -37.32 2.70
CA LEU A 42 12.92 -37.09 3.01
C LEU A 42 12.07 -36.81 1.76
N LEU A 43 12.50 -35.88 0.91
CA LEU A 43 11.77 -35.52 -0.32
C LEU A 43 11.59 -36.72 -1.28
N PHE A 44 12.52 -37.69 -1.28
CA PHE A 44 12.44 -38.90 -2.07
C PHE A 44 11.81 -40.11 -1.33
N GLY A 45 11.20 -39.91 -0.16
CA GLY A 45 10.51 -40.95 0.60
C GLY A 45 11.43 -42.03 1.21
N LYS A 46 12.71 -41.71 1.42
CA LYS A 46 13.74 -42.61 1.98
C LYS A 46 14.41 -42.05 3.24
N GLY A 47 13.92 -40.92 3.71
CA GLY A 47 14.46 -40.19 4.85
C GLY A 47 13.70 -40.49 6.13
N ASP A 48 14.28 -40.00 7.20
CA ASP A 48 13.74 -40.09 8.55
C ASP A 48 13.75 -38.67 9.12
N GLU A 49 12.58 -38.18 9.55
CA GLU A 49 12.46 -36.82 10.07
C GLU A 49 13.33 -36.64 11.33
N ASP A 50 13.51 -37.70 12.11
CA ASP A 50 14.33 -37.68 13.32
C ASP A 50 15.82 -37.50 13.02
N LYS A 51 16.30 -38.01 11.87
CA LYS A 51 17.69 -37.79 11.43
C LYS A 51 17.94 -36.36 10.96
N LEU A 52 16.97 -35.77 10.24
CA LEU A 52 17.07 -34.36 9.86
C LEU A 52 17.05 -33.47 11.11
N MET A 53 16.16 -33.79 12.06
CA MET A 53 16.08 -33.10 13.36
C MET A 53 17.39 -33.20 14.16
N GLU A 54 18.01 -34.37 14.21
CA GLU A 54 19.31 -34.57 14.86
C GLU A 54 20.40 -33.72 14.19
N ALA A 55 20.45 -33.73 12.85
CA ALA A 55 21.40 -32.90 12.10
C ALA A 55 21.16 -31.40 12.33
N LEU A 56 19.91 -30.94 12.44
CA LEU A 56 19.56 -29.56 12.75
C LEU A 56 20.00 -29.16 14.17
N MET A 57 19.81 -30.04 15.16
CA MET A 57 20.29 -29.80 16.52
C MET A 57 21.82 -29.73 16.58
N GLN A 58 22.53 -30.62 15.86
CA GLN A 58 23.99 -30.55 15.75
C GLN A 58 24.44 -29.24 15.10
N TYR A 59 23.72 -28.77 14.07
CA TYR A 59 23.99 -27.48 13.44
C TYR A 59 23.76 -26.32 14.42
N PHE A 60 22.69 -26.35 15.22
CA PHE A 60 22.39 -25.33 16.23
C PHE A 60 23.44 -25.25 17.35
N LEU A 61 23.88 -26.39 17.88
CA LEU A 61 24.88 -26.44 18.93
C LEU A 61 26.18 -25.72 18.51
N ARG A 62 26.53 -25.82 17.23
CA ARG A 62 27.76 -25.24 16.67
C ARG A 62 27.57 -23.81 16.17
N PHE A 63 26.48 -23.53 15.45
CA PHE A 63 26.30 -22.30 14.69
C PHE A 63 25.08 -21.47 15.11
N GLY A 64 24.32 -21.91 16.12
CA GLY A 64 23.08 -21.25 16.56
C GLY A 64 23.26 -19.83 17.10
N HIS A 65 24.49 -19.41 17.40
CA HIS A 65 24.79 -18.04 17.81
C HIS A 65 25.03 -17.08 16.61
N LEU A 66 25.11 -17.61 15.38
CA LEU A 66 25.38 -16.83 14.18
C LEU A 66 24.09 -16.26 13.61
N PHE A 67 24.16 -15.01 13.14
CA PHE A 67 23.05 -14.28 12.53
C PHE A 67 22.39 -15.03 11.35
N CYS A 68 23.20 -15.74 10.55
CA CYS A 68 22.73 -16.47 9.37
C CYS A 68 22.03 -17.79 9.67
N PHE A 69 21.97 -18.24 10.94
CA PHE A 69 21.44 -19.56 11.28
C PHE A 69 20.02 -19.75 10.75
N THR A 70 19.12 -18.79 10.98
CA THR A 70 17.72 -18.90 10.57
C THR A 70 17.58 -19.04 9.05
N SER A 71 18.29 -18.22 8.26
CA SER A 71 18.28 -18.30 6.79
C SER A 71 18.93 -19.59 6.28
N ASP A 72 19.94 -20.11 6.99
CA ASP A 72 20.58 -21.37 6.62
C ASP A 72 19.60 -22.56 6.76
N VAL A 73 18.77 -22.55 7.81
CA VAL A 73 17.92 -23.71 8.15
C VAL A 73 16.50 -23.66 7.59
N GLU A 74 16.04 -22.50 7.13
CA GLU A 74 14.67 -22.27 6.67
C GLU A 74 14.18 -23.35 5.69
N ALA A 75 14.96 -23.63 4.64
CA ALA A 75 14.59 -24.61 3.63
C ALA A 75 14.52 -26.06 4.14
N PHE A 76 15.22 -26.37 5.24
CA PHE A 76 15.17 -27.67 5.91
C PHE A 76 13.96 -27.78 6.85
N LEU A 77 13.58 -26.69 7.51
CA LEU A 77 12.36 -26.65 8.33
C LEU A 77 11.10 -26.83 7.48
N GLN A 78 11.08 -26.28 6.26
CA GLN A 78 9.94 -26.37 5.33
C GLN A 78 9.58 -27.82 4.94
N VAL A 79 10.52 -28.77 4.99
CA VAL A 79 10.23 -30.18 4.66
C VAL A 79 9.73 -31.01 5.84
N LEU A 80 9.87 -30.51 7.08
CA LEU A 80 9.38 -31.17 8.28
C LEU A 80 7.87 -30.96 8.44
N THR A 81 7.20 -31.95 9.03
CA THR A 81 5.82 -31.81 9.56
C THR A 81 5.71 -30.72 10.63
N ARG A 82 4.50 -30.19 10.84
CA ARG A 82 4.25 -29.13 11.83
C ARG A 82 4.60 -29.61 13.25
N GLU A 83 4.28 -30.86 13.56
CA GLU A 83 4.59 -31.52 14.82
C GLU A 83 6.11 -31.56 15.07
N LYS A 84 6.90 -31.97 14.07
CA LYS A 84 8.36 -32.00 14.19
C LYS A 84 8.98 -30.60 14.32
N ARG A 85 8.43 -29.58 13.65
CA ARG A 85 8.88 -28.19 13.82
C ARG A 85 8.65 -27.69 15.25
N MET A 86 7.51 -28.02 15.85
CA MET A 86 7.23 -27.69 17.26
C MET A 86 8.18 -28.42 18.20
N GLN A 87 8.41 -29.72 17.99
CA GLN A 87 9.40 -30.50 18.74
C GLN A 87 10.83 -29.92 18.60
N PHE A 88 11.16 -29.35 17.44
CA PHE A 88 12.46 -28.71 17.24
C PHE A 88 12.59 -27.48 18.14
N VAL A 89 11.58 -26.63 18.14
CA VAL A 89 11.52 -25.43 19.01
C VAL A 89 11.67 -25.83 20.48
N GLU A 90 10.93 -26.85 20.94
CA GLU A 90 11.03 -27.36 22.32
C GLU A 90 12.47 -27.80 22.66
N LYS A 91 13.11 -28.60 21.80
CA LYS A 91 14.50 -29.02 21.99
C LYS A 91 15.49 -27.85 22.00
N LEU A 92 15.25 -26.81 21.21
CA LEU A 92 16.07 -25.60 21.22
C LEU A 92 15.96 -24.85 22.54
N MET A 93 14.75 -24.76 23.11
CA MET A 93 14.52 -24.13 24.43
C MET A 93 15.29 -24.86 25.52
N GLU A 94 15.17 -26.19 25.60
CA GLU A 94 15.88 -27.02 26.58
C GLU A 94 17.40 -26.86 26.48
N THR A 95 17.92 -26.79 25.25
CA THR A 95 19.36 -26.68 25.01
C THR A 95 19.91 -25.30 25.36
N SER A 96 19.08 -24.25 25.26
CA SER A 96 19.49 -22.86 25.46
C SER A 96 19.75 -22.50 26.93
N GLU A 97 19.37 -23.39 27.87
CA GLU A 97 19.63 -23.25 29.31
C GLU A 97 21.09 -23.57 29.71
N THR A 98 21.91 -24.10 28.79
CA THR A 98 23.34 -24.33 29.08
C THR A 98 24.17 -23.04 29.02
N PRO A 99 24.96 -22.71 30.05
CA PRO A 99 25.69 -21.44 30.12
C PRO A 99 26.79 -21.39 29.04
N ALA A 100 26.65 -20.48 28.07
CA ALA A 100 27.72 -20.17 27.13
C ALA A 100 28.70 -19.15 27.74
N THR A 101 29.99 -19.30 27.45
CA THR A 101 31.08 -18.55 28.09
C THR A 101 31.14 -17.07 27.69
N MET A 102 30.44 -16.64 26.63
CA MET A 102 30.48 -15.27 26.09
C MET A 102 29.07 -14.68 25.94
N ALA A 103 28.83 -13.49 26.51
CA ALA A 103 27.53 -12.80 26.49
C ALA A 103 26.95 -12.60 25.09
N ALA A 104 27.78 -12.21 24.11
CA ALA A 104 27.34 -12.04 22.71
C ALA A 104 26.86 -13.36 22.07
N LYS A 105 27.48 -14.50 22.42
CA LYS A 105 27.05 -15.82 21.93
C LYS A 105 25.75 -16.27 22.59
N VAL A 106 25.55 -15.96 23.87
CA VAL A 106 24.28 -16.20 24.58
C VAL A 106 23.16 -15.43 23.88
N LEU A 107 23.34 -14.13 23.67
CA LEU A 107 22.37 -13.29 22.97
C LEU A 107 22.09 -13.80 21.55
N GLY A 108 23.13 -14.17 20.80
CA GLY A 108 22.97 -14.75 19.46
C GLY A 108 22.12 -16.02 19.44
N LYS A 109 22.30 -16.92 20.42
CA LYS A 109 21.46 -18.12 20.55
C LYS A 109 20.02 -17.79 20.90
N SER A 110 19.78 -16.86 21.82
CA SER A 110 18.43 -16.40 22.18
C SER A 110 17.71 -15.76 20.98
N LEU A 111 18.39 -14.90 20.23
CA LEU A 111 17.88 -14.33 18.99
C LEU A 111 17.48 -15.41 17.98
N THR A 112 18.36 -16.38 17.77
CA THR A 112 18.07 -17.51 16.88
C THR A 112 16.83 -18.29 17.33
N LEU A 113 16.70 -18.59 18.63
CA LEU A 113 15.52 -19.25 19.17
C LEU A 113 14.25 -18.46 18.85
N PHE A 114 14.24 -17.15 19.13
CA PHE A 114 13.09 -16.29 18.85
C PHE A 114 12.75 -16.24 17.36
N LYS A 115 13.73 -16.12 16.47
CA LYS A 115 13.52 -16.15 15.02
C LYS A 115 12.93 -17.48 14.55
N ILE A 116 13.41 -18.60 15.09
CA ILE A 116 12.89 -19.91 14.73
C ILE A 116 11.44 -20.04 15.22
N GLN A 117 11.13 -19.62 16.45
CA GLN A 117 9.75 -19.59 16.96
C GLN A 117 8.83 -18.74 16.08
N GLU A 118 9.29 -17.57 15.66
CA GLU A 118 8.54 -16.70 14.75
C GLU A 118 8.32 -17.37 13.39
N SER A 119 9.35 -17.99 12.81
CA SER A 119 9.28 -18.63 11.49
C SER A 119 8.35 -19.84 11.45
N VAL A 120 8.23 -20.58 12.57
CA VAL A 120 7.33 -21.72 12.73
C VAL A 120 5.89 -21.26 13.05
N GLY A 121 5.68 -19.96 13.29
CA GLY A 121 4.37 -19.39 13.62
C GLY A 121 3.96 -19.60 15.09
N ASN A 122 4.89 -19.97 15.97
CA ASN A 122 4.60 -20.24 17.39
C ASN A 122 3.95 -19.02 18.08
N PHE A 123 4.46 -17.82 17.82
CA PHE A 123 3.91 -16.58 18.40
C PHE A 123 2.44 -16.35 18.04
N PHE A 124 1.96 -16.81 16.87
CA PHE A 124 0.55 -16.72 16.51
C PHE A 124 -0.36 -17.64 17.31
N THR A 125 0.20 -18.59 18.06
CA THR A 125 -0.56 -19.53 18.90
C THR A 125 -0.58 -19.15 20.39
N LEU A 126 0.38 -18.35 20.84
CA LEU A 126 0.51 -17.96 22.25
C LEU A 126 -0.68 -17.10 22.72
N PRO A 127 -1.12 -17.24 23.98
CA PRO A 127 -2.07 -16.33 24.63
C PRO A 127 -1.59 -14.87 24.65
N VAL A 128 -2.53 -13.92 24.82
CA VAL A 128 -2.23 -12.48 24.86
C VAL A 128 -1.23 -12.13 25.97
N SER A 129 -1.45 -12.62 27.19
CA SER A 129 -0.58 -12.37 28.34
C SER A 129 0.85 -12.91 28.14
N ASP A 130 0.99 -14.06 27.49
CA ASP A 130 2.30 -14.66 27.20
C ASP A 130 3.05 -13.87 26.11
N LEU A 131 2.33 -13.35 25.10
CA LEU A 131 2.91 -12.45 24.10
C LEU A 131 3.38 -11.13 24.70
N GLU A 132 2.61 -10.53 25.61
CA GLU A 132 3.04 -9.33 26.32
C GLU A 132 4.31 -9.59 27.13
N ARG A 133 4.33 -10.69 27.89
CA ARG A 133 5.51 -11.10 28.67
C ARG A 133 6.73 -11.30 27.77
N LEU A 134 6.55 -11.96 26.63
CA LEU A 134 7.61 -12.19 25.66
C LEU A 134 8.16 -10.87 25.09
N ALA A 135 7.29 -9.92 24.74
CA ALA A 135 7.70 -8.60 24.26
C ALA A 135 8.52 -7.83 25.32
N VAL A 136 8.07 -7.86 26.58
CA VAL A 136 8.79 -7.28 27.73
C VAL A 136 10.17 -7.94 27.88
N GLN A 137 10.24 -9.27 27.90
CA GLN A 137 11.49 -10.03 28.01
C GLN A 137 12.48 -9.68 26.90
N MET A 138 12.02 -9.53 25.65
CA MET A 138 12.87 -9.16 24.52
C MET A 138 13.44 -7.74 24.67
N VAL A 139 12.66 -6.77 25.15
CA VAL A 139 13.16 -5.40 25.37
C VAL A 139 14.09 -5.31 26.58
N GLU A 140 13.81 -6.02 27.66
CA GLU A 140 14.73 -6.14 28.79
C GLU A 140 16.07 -6.75 28.34
N MET A 141 16.01 -7.80 27.51
CA MET A 141 17.20 -8.43 26.93
C MET A 141 17.98 -7.45 26.04
N TYR A 142 17.29 -6.64 25.23
CA TYR A 142 17.92 -5.60 24.42
C TYR A 142 18.65 -4.60 25.32
N CYS A 143 17.96 -4.01 26.30
CA CYS A 143 18.51 -2.99 27.19
C CYS A 143 19.72 -3.51 27.96
N LYS A 144 19.63 -4.73 28.52
CA LYS A 144 20.72 -5.38 29.26
C LYS A 144 21.98 -5.61 28.42
N ASN A 145 21.82 -5.90 27.13
CA ASN A 145 22.94 -6.22 26.25
C ASN A 145 23.40 -5.04 25.38
N LEU A 146 22.74 -3.88 25.48
CA LEU A 146 23.11 -2.68 24.76
C LEU A 146 24.59 -2.27 24.95
N PRO A 147 25.19 -2.37 26.15
CA PRO A 147 26.62 -2.09 26.39
C PRO A 147 27.59 -2.94 25.55
N LEU A 148 27.17 -4.11 25.05
CA LEU A 148 28.02 -4.92 24.16
C LEU A 148 28.34 -4.19 22.85
N SER A 149 27.53 -3.20 22.48
CA SER A 149 27.67 -2.43 21.24
C SER A 149 28.40 -1.10 21.40
N LYS A 150 28.98 -0.83 22.58
CA LYS A 150 29.57 0.48 22.92
C LYS A 150 30.69 0.91 21.96
N ASP A 151 31.53 -0.06 21.55
CA ASP A 151 32.74 0.18 20.74
C ASP A 151 32.51 -0.05 19.23
N LEU A 152 31.28 -0.40 18.82
CA LEU A 152 30.95 -0.66 17.42
C LEU A 152 30.79 0.65 16.63
N ASP A 153 31.19 0.64 15.36
CA ASP A 153 31.00 1.79 14.47
C ASP A 153 29.51 2.13 14.27
N VAL A 154 29.19 3.35 13.83
CA VAL A 154 27.80 3.78 13.57
C VAL A 154 27.14 3.01 12.43
N GLN A 155 27.94 2.53 11.49
CA GLN A 155 27.47 1.75 10.35
C GLN A 155 27.35 0.26 10.68
N GLU A 156 28.11 -0.23 11.66
CA GLU A 156 28.06 -1.63 12.08
C GLU A 156 26.72 -2.00 12.72
N SER A 157 26.36 -3.28 12.57
CA SER A 157 25.17 -3.86 13.19
C SER A 157 25.35 -4.00 14.69
N MET A 158 24.38 -3.52 15.46
CA MET A 158 24.41 -3.61 16.92
C MET A 158 23.98 -4.99 17.40
N HIS A 159 24.54 -5.41 18.53
CA HIS A 159 24.09 -6.62 19.20
C HIS A 159 22.64 -6.48 19.65
N GLY A 160 21.80 -7.46 19.30
CA GLY A 160 20.39 -7.47 19.71
C GLY A 160 19.46 -6.58 18.89
N GLU A 161 19.92 -5.91 17.82
CA GLU A 161 19.07 -4.98 17.05
C GLU A 161 17.75 -5.62 16.58
N GLU A 162 17.75 -6.91 16.21
CA GLU A 162 16.55 -7.57 15.72
C GLU A 162 15.45 -7.76 16.79
N LEU A 163 15.79 -7.65 18.08
CA LEU A 163 14.82 -7.74 19.18
C LEU A 163 13.74 -6.67 19.04
N LEU A 164 14.11 -5.43 18.74
CA LEU A 164 13.13 -4.33 18.67
C LEU A 164 12.15 -4.51 17.50
N SER A 165 12.61 -5.03 16.36
CA SER A 165 11.71 -5.40 15.25
C SER A 165 10.81 -6.57 15.60
N MET A 166 11.29 -7.59 16.31
CA MET A 166 10.47 -8.71 16.76
C MET A 166 9.40 -8.26 17.78
N VAL A 167 9.79 -7.40 18.71
CA VAL A 167 8.87 -6.75 19.67
C VAL A 167 7.79 -5.95 18.94
N SER A 168 8.17 -5.15 17.95
CA SER A 168 7.21 -4.43 17.10
C SER A 168 6.21 -5.38 16.44
N ASN A 169 6.67 -6.52 15.89
CA ASN A 169 5.78 -7.50 15.29
C ASN A 169 4.78 -8.09 16.30
N ILE A 170 5.24 -8.42 17.51
CA ILE A 170 4.39 -8.93 18.60
C ILE A 170 3.37 -7.87 19.03
N LEU A 171 3.78 -6.61 19.18
CA LEU A 171 2.89 -5.51 19.56
C LEU A 171 1.82 -5.24 18.49
N VAL A 172 2.17 -5.31 17.20
CA VAL A 172 1.18 -5.24 16.11
C VAL A 172 0.23 -6.43 16.13
N GLN A 173 0.73 -7.63 16.47
CA GLN A 173 -0.12 -8.81 16.62
C GLN A 173 -1.09 -8.67 17.81
N LEU A 174 -0.63 -8.10 18.93
CA LEU A 174 -1.47 -7.78 20.09
C LEU A 174 -2.54 -6.75 19.71
N PHE A 175 -2.19 -5.70 18.97
CA PHE A 175 -3.17 -4.77 18.40
C PHE A 175 -4.16 -5.47 17.48
N TRP A 176 -3.69 -6.34 16.58
CA TRP A 176 -4.58 -7.05 15.65
C TRP A 176 -5.63 -7.90 16.38
N ARG A 177 -5.24 -8.54 17.49
CA ARG A 177 -6.11 -9.40 18.32
C ARG A 177 -7.06 -8.62 19.24
N THR A 178 -6.58 -7.55 19.87
CA THR A 178 -7.30 -6.84 20.94
C THR A 178 -7.95 -5.54 20.47
N LYS A 179 -7.47 -4.99 19.35
CA LYS A 179 -7.76 -3.63 18.86
C LYS A 179 -7.41 -2.51 19.85
N HIS A 180 -6.58 -2.80 20.86
CA HIS A 180 -6.16 -1.81 21.84
C HIS A 180 -5.04 -0.93 21.27
N LEU A 181 -5.31 0.37 21.09
CA LEU A 181 -4.44 1.31 20.39
C LEU A 181 -3.03 1.42 21.00
N GLY A 182 -2.93 1.27 22.32
CA GLY A 182 -1.68 1.35 23.07
C GLY A 182 -0.57 0.44 22.51
N TYR A 183 -0.87 -0.79 22.07
CA TYR A 183 0.16 -1.66 21.49
C TYR A 183 0.70 -1.13 20.17
N LEU A 184 -0.15 -0.50 19.35
CA LEU A 184 0.30 0.11 18.09
C LEU A 184 1.18 1.34 18.38
N VAL A 185 0.86 2.13 19.42
CA VAL A 185 1.72 3.23 19.89
C VAL A 185 3.06 2.69 20.39
N GLU A 186 3.06 1.68 21.26
CA GLU A 186 4.29 1.06 21.77
C GLU A 186 5.16 0.53 20.63
N SER A 187 4.54 -0.07 19.61
CA SER A 187 5.27 -0.56 18.44
C SER A 187 6.01 0.57 17.73
N VAL A 188 5.40 1.74 17.59
CA VAL A 188 6.06 2.92 17.02
C VAL A 188 7.16 3.45 17.95
N MET A 189 6.89 3.54 19.25
CA MET A 189 7.84 4.02 20.26
C MET A 189 9.13 3.19 20.26
N VAL A 190 9.02 1.86 20.23
CA VAL A 190 10.14 0.92 20.22
C VAL A 190 11.03 1.11 18.98
N LEU A 191 10.43 1.32 17.81
CA LEU A 191 11.19 1.50 16.56
C LEU A 191 11.85 2.88 16.48
N GLU A 192 11.16 3.95 16.87
CA GLU A 192 11.74 5.30 16.96
C GLU A 192 12.86 5.36 18.02
N PHE A 193 12.73 4.63 19.12
CA PHE A 193 13.78 4.46 20.12
C PHE A 193 15.02 3.80 19.51
N GLY A 194 14.85 2.66 18.84
CA GLY A 194 15.95 1.98 18.15
C GLY A 194 16.63 2.86 17.09
N LEU A 195 15.86 3.65 16.32
CA LEU A 195 16.39 4.57 15.32
C LEU A 195 17.09 5.80 15.90
N THR A 196 16.76 6.18 17.13
CA THR A 196 17.47 7.24 17.86
C THR A 196 18.91 6.79 18.14
N ILE A 197 19.08 5.54 18.54
CA ILE A 197 20.40 4.93 18.80
C ILE A 197 21.13 4.63 17.49
N ARG A 198 20.46 3.96 16.53
CA ARG A 198 21.03 3.56 15.23
C ARG A 198 20.13 3.97 14.07
N ARG A 199 20.52 5.05 13.39
CA ARG A 199 19.73 5.66 12.30
C ARG A 199 19.65 4.86 11.00
N TYR A 200 20.47 3.83 10.83
CA TYR A 200 20.64 3.12 9.56
C TYR A 200 19.88 1.78 9.47
N VAL A 201 19.06 1.43 10.47
CA VAL A 201 18.30 0.17 10.45
C VAL A 201 17.14 0.26 9.46
N SER A 202 17.30 -0.32 8.27
CA SER A 202 16.28 -0.31 7.21
C SER A 202 14.99 -1.01 7.63
N GLN A 203 15.08 -2.13 8.38
CA GLN A 203 13.91 -2.87 8.85
C GLN A 203 13.00 -2.00 9.72
N TYR A 204 13.55 -1.23 10.66
CA TYR A 204 12.74 -0.34 11.50
C TYR A 204 12.05 0.74 10.67
N LYS A 205 12.78 1.35 9.73
CA LYS A 205 12.24 2.36 8.82
C LYS A 205 11.08 1.79 7.99
N ILE A 206 11.23 0.60 7.43
CA ILE A 206 10.18 -0.08 6.67
C ILE A 206 8.94 -0.35 7.54
N LEU A 207 9.13 -0.85 8.77
CA LEU A 207 8.02 -1.07 9.69
C LEU A 207 7.31 0.25 10.03
N LEU A 208 8.06 1.32 10.29
CA LEU A 208 7.50 2.66 10.54
C LEU A 208 6.75 3.22 9.32
N VAL A 209 7.24 3.02 8.10
CA VAL A 209 6.52 3.41 6.87
C VAL A 209 5.13 2.79 6.86
N HIS A 210 5.01 1.49 7.15
CA HIS A 210 3.72 0.78 7.18
C HIS A 210 2.84 1.17 8.38
N LEU A 211 3.44 1.34 9.57
CA LEU A 211 2.72 1.75 10.78
C LEU A 211 2.14 3.17 10.64
N TYR A 212 2.94 4.13 10.19
CA TYR A 212 2.47 5.50 9.98
C TYR A 212 1.48 5.62 8.83
N SER A 213 1.63 4.82 7.78
CA SER A 213 0.63 4.71 6.72
C SER A 213 -0.70 4.20 7.26
N HIS A 214 -0.69 3.16 8.10
CA HIS A 214 -1.89 2.66 8.76
C HIS A 214 -2.48 3.69 9.72
N TRP A 215 -1.66 4.47 10.43
CA TRP A 215 -2.11 5.55 11.32
C TRP A 215 -2.71 6.76 10.59
N GLY A 216 -2.60 6.83 9.26
CA GLY A 216 -3.01 8.01 8.48
C GLY A 216 -2.03 9.19 8.55
N ALA A 217 -0.84 8.98 9.13
CA ALA A 217 0.26 9.95 9.14
C ALA A 217 1.17 9.76 7.92
N LEU A 218 0.58 9.74 6.71
CA LEU A 218 1.28 9.36 5.48
C LEU A 218 2.45 10.29 5.12
N SER A 219 2.35 11.58 5.44
CA SER A 219 3.47 12.53 5.25
C SER A 219 4.71 12.13 6.06
N LEU A 220 4.53 11.64 7.28
CA LEU A 220 5.59 11.11 8.14
C LEU A 220 6.11 9.76 7.63
N ALA A 221 5.21 8.88 7.16
CA ALA A 221 5.60 7.64 6.50
C ALA A 221 6.52 7.91 5.29
N TYR A 222 6.17 8.90 4.46
CA TYR A 222 6.97 9.28 3.30
C TYR A 222 8.33 9.88 3.69
N GLN A 223 8.43 10.61 4.81
CA GLN A 223 9.73 11.05 5.34
C GLN A 223 10.64 9.87 5.72
N TRP A 224 10.09 8.85 6.38
CA TRP A 224 10.82 7.62 6.69
C TRP A 224 11.21 6.84 5.45
N TYR A 225 10.33 6.77 4.43
CA TYR A 225 10.65 6.20 3.13
C TYR A 225 11.82 6.94 2.45
N LYS A 226 11.81 8.29 2.42
CA LYS A 226 12.92 9.09 1.89
C LYS A 226 14.23 8.80 2.62
N SER A 227 14.18 8.54 3.92
CA SER A 227 15.36 8.19 4.72
C SER A 227 15.96 6.81 4.41
N LEU A 228 15.27 5.95 3.64
CA LEU A 228 15.82 4.70 3.11
C LEU A 228 16.77 4.94 1.93
N ASP A 229 16.80 6.15 1.36
CA ASP A 229 17.63 6.53 0.22
C ASP A 229 17.44 5.62 -1.01
N VAL A 230 16.18 5.31 -1.33
CA VAL A 230 15.80 4.44 -2.45
C VAL A 230 16.20 5.08 -3.78
N LYS A 231 17.17 4.46 -4.48
CA LYS A 231 17.74 4.95 -5.75
C LYS A 231 17.92 3.81 -6.76
N ASN A 232 17.97 4.16 -8.05
CA ASN A 232 18.25 3.24 -9.15
C ASN A 232 17.33 2.01 -9.10
N ILE A 233 17.89 0.80 -9.17
CA ILE A 233 17.12 -0.44 -9.15
C ILE A 233 16.26 -0.63 -7.88
N LEU A 234 16.58 0.06 -6.77
CA LEU A 234 15.72 0.02 -5.59
C LEU A 234 14.38 0.74 -5.83
N LEU A 235 14.31 1.69 -6.77
CA LEU A 235 13.03 2.27 -7.20
C LEU A 235 12.11 1.18 -7.77
N GLU A 236 12.68 0.18 -8.45
CA GLU A 236 11.93 -0.97 -8.96
C GLU A 236 11.57 -1.97 -7.87
N THR A 237 12.42 -2.24 -6.89
CA THR A 237 12.16 -3.33 -5.94
C THR A 237 11.49 -2.86 -4.65
N VAL A 238 11.61 -1.58 -4.27
CA VAL A 238 11.23 -1.04 -2.94
C VAL A 238 10.13 0.02 -2.99
N SER A 239 9.85 0.67 -4.13
CA SER A 239 8.81 1.73 -4.20
C SER A 239 7.42 1.24 -3.79
N HIS A 240 7.17 -0.05 -3.98
CA HIS A 240 5.95 -0.71 -3.56
C HIS A 240 5.62 -0.52 -2.07
N HIS A 241 6.58 -0.17 -1.18
CA HIS A 241 6.30 0.11 0.24
C HIS A 241 5.45 1.36 0.49
N ILE A 242 5.46 2.35 -0.40
CA ILE A 242 4.81 3.65 -0.19
C ILE A 242 3.92 4.11 -1.35
N LEU A 243 4.28 3.74 -2.59
CA LEU A 243 3.60 4.21 -3.79
C LEU A 243 2.08 3.94 -3.78
N PRO A 244 1.59 2.75 -3.41
CA PRO A 244 0.14 2.46 -3.40
C PRO A 244 -0.65 3.41 -2.49
N GLN A 245 -0.13 3.72 -1.30
CA GLN A 245 -0.77 4.65 -0.37
C GLN A 245 -0.69 6.09 -0.87
N MET A 246 0.41 6.48 -1.52
CA MET A 246 0.57 7.82 -2.10
C MET A 246 -0.44 8.06 -3.23
N LEU A 247 -0.73 7.06 -4.08
CA LEU A 247 -1.67 7.15 -5.21
C LEU A 247 -3.11 7.52 -4.79
N ILE A 248 -3.50 7.12 -3.58
CA ILE A 248 -4.84 7.36 -3.01
C ILE A 248 -4.85 8.52 -2.00
N SER A 249 -3.75 9.27 -1.91
CA SER A 249 -3.55 10.35 -0.94
C SER A 249 -3.74 11.75 -1.55
N PRO A 250 -3.93 12.78 -0.71
CA PRO A 250 -3.94 14.17 -1.17
C PRO A 250 -2.52 14.77 -1.34
N LEU A 251 -1.45 14.00 -1.08
CA LEU A 251 -0.06 14.47 -1.11
C LEU A 251 0.49 14.52 -2.54
N TRP A 252 -0.15 15.30 -3.41
CA TRP A 252 0.09 15.30 -4.85
C TRP A 252 1.49 15.76 -5.26
N VAL A 253 2.12 16.67 -4.51
CA VAL A 253 3.48 17.13 -4.80
C VAL A 253 4.47 15.99 -4.61
N ASP A 254 4.47 15.37 -3.43
CA ASP A 254 5.32 14.24 -3.09
C ASP A 254 5.06 13.02 -4.01
N LEU A 255 3.79 12.76 -4.36
CA LEU A 255 3.44 11.69 -5.30
C LEU A 255 4.00 12.00 -6.71
N GLY A 256 3.86 13.24 -7.17
CA GLY A 256 4.38 13.66 -8.47
C GLY A 256 5.89 13.52 -8.57
N ASP A 257 6.60 13.83 -7.47
CA ASP A 257 8.05 13.63 -7.37
C ASP A 257 8.43 12.15 -7.45
N LEU A 258 7.75 11.30 -6.67
CA LEU A 258 7.99 9.86 -6.65
C LEU A 258 7.78 9.22 -8.04
N LEU A 259 6.67 9.56 -8.70
CA LEU A 259 6.35 9.04 -10.04
C LEU A 259 7.35 9.53 -11.09
N ARG A 260 7.72 10.81 -11.05
CA ARG A 260 8.66 11.40 -12.01
C ARG A 260 10.05 10.81 -11.85
N ASP A 261 10.55 10.65 -10.62
CA ASP A 261 11.86 10.08 -10.36
C ASP A 261 11.94 8.62 -10.82
N TYR A 262 10.87 7.85 -10.60
CA TYR A 262 10.76 6.48 -11.08
C TYR A 262 10.73 6.38 -12.62
N VAL A 263 9.87 7.16 -13.29
CA VAL A 263 9.78 7.16 -14.76
C VAL A 263 11.11 7.59 -15.38
N ARG A 264 11.75 8.62 -14.83
CA ARG A 264 13.06 9.08 -15.27
C ARG A 264 14.12 7.99 -15.16
N PHE A 265 14.16 7.26 -14.04
CA PHE A 265 15.08 6.12 -13.89
C PHE A 265 14.88 5.07 -14.99
N MET A 266 13.63 4.72 -15.30
CA MET A 266 13.33 3.74 -16.34
C MET A 266 13.73 4.23 -17.73
N ASP A 267 13.42 5.49 -18.07
CA ASP A 267 13.79 6.08 -19.36
C ASP A 267 15.30 6.18 -19.53
N ASP A 268 16.02 6.61 -18.48
CA ASP A 268 17.49 6.67 -18.46
C ASP A 268 18.08 5.25 -18.63
N HIS A 269 17.54 4.25 -17.91
CA HIS A 269 17.95 2.85 -18.06
C HIS A 269 17.72 2.33 -19.49
N PHE A 270 16.55 2.59 -20.10
CA PHE A 270 16.26 2.10 -21.45
C PHE A 270 17.17 2.74 -22.51
N ARG A 271 17.55 4.01 -22.33
CA ARG A 271 18.53 4.69 -23.17
C ARG A 271 19.92 4.06 -23.03
N GLU A 272 20.39 3.86 -21.81
CA GLU A 272 21.75 3.35 -21.51
C GLU A 272 21.91 1.85 -21.78
N SER A 273 20.83 1.06 -21.68
CA SER A 273 20.87 -0.40 -21.87
C SER A 273 21.43 -0.83 -23.24
N ALA A 274 21.19 -0.04 -24.29
CA ALA A 274 21.72 -0.33 -25.62
C ALA A 274 23.26 -0.20 -25.66
N ASP A 275 23.80 0.84 -25.02
CA ASP A 275 25.24 1.10 -24.95
C ASP A 275 25.96 0.04 -24.12
N LEU A 276 25.36 -0.37 -22.98
CA LEU A 276 25.89 -1.46 -22.15
C LEU A 276 25.95 -2.79 -22.92
N THR A 277 24.93 -3.07 -23.73
CA THR A 277 24.87 -4.26 -24.57
C THR A 277 25.96 -4.23 -25.66
N PHE A 278 26.14 -3.09 -26.34
CA PHE A 278 27.18 -2.91 -27.33
C PHE A 278 28.59 -3.04 -26.72
N LEU A 279 28.81 -2.44 -25.54
CA LEU A 279 30.07 -2.51 -24.81
C LEU A 279 30.42 -3.96 -24.44
N ALA A 280 29.46 -4.72 -23.91
CA ALA A 280 29.67 -6.14 -23.59
C ALA A 280 30.04 -6.96 -24.83
N TYR A 281 29.41 -6.68 -25.98
CA TYR A 281 29.74 -7.33 -27.25
C TYR A 281 31.18 -7.00 -27.70
N ARG A 282 31.57 -5.72 -27.63
CA ARG A 282 32.94 -5.26 -27.96
C ARG A 282 34.02 -5.94 -27.10
N HIS A 283 33.73 -6.18 -25.82
CA HIS A 283 34.61 -6.90 -24.91
C HIS A 283 34.50 -8.44 -24.99
N ARG A 284 33.69 -8.98 -25.90
CA ARG A 284 33.45 -10.43 -26.07
C ARG A 284 32.87 -11.11 -24.83
N ASN A 285 32.18 -10.34 -23.98
CA ASN A 285 31.46 -10.84 -22.80
C ASN A 285 30.04 -11.28 -23.20
N TYR A 286 29.94 -12.31 -24.05
CA TYR A 286 28.66 -12.72 -24.65
C TYR A 286 27.61 -13.19 -23.62
N SER A 287 28.02 -13.77 -22.50
CA SER A 287 27.10 -14.10 -21.40
C SER A 287 26.41 -12.86 -20.83
N LYS A 288 27.14 -11.75 -20.68
CA LYS A 288 26.59 -10.47 -20.20
C LYS A 288 25.66 -9.79 -21.20
N VAL A 289 25.88 -9.98 -22.50
CA VAL A 289 24.94 -9.52 -23.53
C VAL A 289 23.57 -10.15 -23.32
N ILE A 290 23.50 -11.45 -23.06
CA ILE A 290 22.24 -12.16 -22.79
C ILE A 290 21.59 -11.63 -21.51
N GLU A 291 22.35 -11.50 -20.43
CA GLU A 291 21.84 -10.96 -19.16
C GLU A 291 21.29 -9.53 -19.31
N PHE A 292 21.97 -8.64 -20.05
CA PHE A 292 21.51 -7.27 -20.26
C PHE A 292 20.22 -7.19 -21.08
N VAL A 293 20.10 -8.00 -22.13
CA VAL A 293 18.86 -8.07 -22.93
C VAL A 293 17.71 -8.60 -22.07
N GLN A 294 17.93 -9.69 -21.32
CA GLN A 294 16.91 -10.26 -20.43
C GLN A 294 16.50 -9.27 -19.33
N PHE A 295 17.46 -8.56 -18.74
CA PHE A 295 17.20 -7.56 -17.72
C PHE A 295 16.39 -6.38 -18.27
N LYS A 296 16.76 -5.87 -19.45
CA LYS A 296 16.01 -4.83 -20.15
C LYS A 296 14.58 -5.27 -20.44
N GLU A 297 14.39 -6.45 -21.03
CA GLU A 297 13.06 -6.98 -21.35
C GLU A 297 12.21 -7.18 -20.08
N ARG A 298 12.84 -7.62 -18.99
CA ARG A 298 12.18 -7.77 -17.69
C ARG A 298 11.67 -6.42 -17.18
N LEU A 299 12.48 -5.36 -17.22
CA LEU A 299 12.05 -4.02 -16.76
C LEU A 299 11.05 -3.35 -17.71
N GLN A 300 11.16 -3.56 -19.03
CA GLN A 300 10.18 -3.04 -20.01
C GLN A 300 8.76 -3.57 -19.78
N ARG A 301 8.63 -4.76 -19.19
CA ARG A 301 7.35 -5.41 -18.87
C ARG A 301 6.97 -5.27 -17.39
N SER A 302 7.69 -4.44 -16.63
CA SER A 302 7.42 -4.22 -15.22
C SER A 302 6.03 -3.67 -14.99
N ASN A 303 5.29 -4.30 -14.08
CA ASN A 303 3.98 -3.82 -13.66
C ASN A 303 4.08 -2.42 -12.99
N GLN A 304 5.10 -2.18 -12.16
CA GLN A 304 5.31 -0.88 -11.51
C GLN A 304 5.59 0.22 -12.51
N TYR A 305 6.32 -0.09 -13.59
CA TYR A 305 6.56 0.87 -14.67
C TYR A 305 5.28 1.25 -15.39
N LEU A 306 4.43 0.27 -15.67
CA LEU A 306 3.13 0.53 -16.29
C LEU A 306 2.22 1.34 -15.37
N VAL A 307 2.18 1.02 -14.07
CA VAL A 307 1.45 1.80 -13.07
C VAL A 307 1.96 3.25 -13.08
N ALA A 308 3.27 3.47 -12.97
CA ALA A 308 3.83 4.83 -12.93
C ALA A 308 3.53 5.63 -14.21
N LYS A 309 3.63 4.98 -15.38
CA LYS A 309 3.34 5.59 -16.69
C LYS A 309 1.87 5.98 -16.86
N ILE A 310 0.94 5.29 -16.20
CA ILE A 310 -0.50 5.58 -16.25
C ILE A 310 -0.89 6.58 -15.16
N GLU A 311 -0.38 6.42 -13.94
CA GLU A 311 -0.76 7.24 -12.80
C GLU A 311 -0.15 8.65 -12.83
N ALA A 312 1.02 8.85 -13.46
CA ALA A 312 1.58 10.20 -13.61
C ALA A 312 0.68 11.13 -14.45
N PRO A 313 0.20 10.73 -15.64
CA PRO A 313 -0.83 11.46 -16.38
C PRO A 313 -2.14 11.63 -15.61
N ILE A 314 -2.64 10.58 -14.93
CA ILE A 314 -3.87 10.68 -14.14
C ILE A 314 -3.72 11.71 -13.02
N LEU A 315 -2.56 11.78 -12.37
CA LEU A 315 -2.27 12.81 -11.37
C LEU A 315 -2.33 14.22 -11.96
N GLN A 316 -1.81 14.44 -13.17
CA GLN A 316 -1.92 15.72 -13.85
C GLN A 316 -3.39 16.08 -14.13
N LEU A 317 -4.20 15.12 -14.58
CA LEU A 317 -5.65 15.34 -14.78
C LEU A 317 -6.35 15.68 -13.45
N LYS A 318 -6.03 14.97 -12.35
CA LYS A 318 -6.56 15.28 -11.01
C LYS A 318 -6.24 16.72 -10.57
N GLN A 319 -5.02 17.18 -10.85
CA GLN A 319 -4.52 18.50 -10.47
C GLN A 319 -5.19 19.65 -11.24
N ASN A 320 -5.60 19.41 -12.50
CA ASN A 320 -6.11 20.46 -13.40
C ASN A 320 -7.64 20.39 -13.60
N ALA A 321 -8.33 19.38 -13.04
CA ALA A 321 -9.77 19.19 -13.19
C ALA A 321 -10.67 20.36 -12.73
N ASP A 322 -10.12 21.34 -12.01
CA ASP A 322 -10.85 22.51 -11.54
C ASP A 322 -11.05 23.58 -12.65
N LYS A 323 -10.33 23.46 -13.78
CA LYS A 323 -10.45 24.35 -14.94
C LYS A 323 -10.36 23.58 -16.24
N ILE A 324 -11.43 23.63 -17.03
CA ILE A 324 -11.54 22.87 -18.28
C ILE A 324 -10.47 23.23 -19.32
N GLU A 325 -10.03 24.49 -19.40
CA GLU A 325 -8.99 24.89 -20.36
C GLU A 325 -7.62 24.28 -20.03
N GLU A 326 -7.25 24.25 -18.75
CA GLU A 326 -5.99 23.62 -18.30
C GLU A 326 -6.05 22.11 -18.53
N GLU A 327 -7.19 21.48 -18.25
CA GLU A 327 -7.42 20.05 -18.49
C GLU A 327 -7.33 19.68 -19.98
N GLU A 328 -7.90 20.49 -20.87
CA GLU A 328 -7.80 20.27 -22.32
C GLU A 328 -6.35 20.34 -22.81
N CYS A 329 -5.54 21.28 -22.31
CA CYS A 329 -4.11 21.35 -22.61
C CYS A 329 -3.36 20.08 -22.14
N VAL A 330 -3.68 19.55 -20.96
CA VAL A 330 -3.11 18.29 -20.48
C VAL A 330 -3.52 17.15 -21.40
N LEU A 331 -4.81 17.02 -21.73
CA LEU A 331 -5.31 15.98 -22.63
C LEU A 331 -4.69 16.06 -24.03
N GLU A 332 -4.48 17.25 -24.57
CA GLU A 332 -3.75 17.47 -25.83
C GLU A 332 -2.32 16.92 -25.77
N SER A 333 -1.58 17.23 -24.68
CA SER A 333 -0.23 16.70 -24.46
C SER A 333 -0.18 15.18 -24.36
N LEU A 334 -1.28 14.58 -23.89
CA LEU A 334 -1.50 13.13 -23.78
C LEU A 334 -2.13 12.51 -25.04
N LYS A 335 -2.17 13.24 -26.16
CA LYS A 335 -2.81 12.83 -27.42
C LYS A 335 -4.24 12.32 -27.21
N TYR A 336 -4.98 13.02 -26.35
CA TYR A 336 -6.38 12.75 -26.00
C TYR A 336 -6.61 11.33 -25.45
N GLY A 337 -5.60 10.73 -24.83
CA GLY A 337 -5.69 9.41 -24.22
C GLY A 337 -5.58 8.22 -25.19
N VAL A 338 -5.31 8.44 -26.48
CA VAL A 338 -5.30 7.36 -27.49
C VAL A 338 -4.19 6.35 -27.25
N ASP A 339 -2.97 6.83 -26.97
CA ASP A 339 -1.80 5.97 -26.69
C ASP A 339 -2.04 5.04 -25.48
N PHE A 340 -2.91 5.43 -24.53
CA PHE A 340 -3.25 4.58 -23.39
C PHE A 340 -4.18 3.43 -23.75
N LEU A 341 -5.00 3.55 -24.81
CA LEU A 341 -5.77 2.44 -25.34
C LEU A 341 -4.88 1.40 -26.02
N GLU A 342 -3.84 1.85 -26.71
CA GLU A 342 -2.83 0.97 -27.29
C GLU A 342 -2.08 0.25 -26.17
N LEU A 343 -1.62 0.97 -25.15
CA LEU A 343 -1.01 0.39 -23.95
C LEU A 343 -1.91 -0.65 -23.28
N SER A 344 -3.20 -0.34 -23.14
CA SER A 344 -4.23 -1.24 -22.62
C SER A 344 -4.32 -2.55 -23.42
N SER A 345 -4.21 -2.47 -24.75
CA SER A 345 -4.20 -3.66 -25.61
C SER A 345 -2.88 -4.44 -25.51
N GLU A 346 -1.75 -3.76 -25.36
CA GLU A 346 -0.45 -4.39 -25.15
C GLU A 346 -0.38 -5.17 -23.84
N ILE A 347 -0.89 -4.59 -22.74
CA ILE A 347 -0.96 -5.24 -21.42
C ILE A 347 -1.72 -6.57 -21.50
N ARG A 348 -2.78 -6.64 -22.31
CA ARG A 348 -3.53 -7.89 -22.51
C ARG A 348 -2.72 -8.95 -23.27
N SER A 349 -1.84 -8.52 -24.16
CA SER A 349 -1.10 -9.40 -25.08
C SER A 349 0.21 -9.94 -24.49
N LYS A 350 0.83 -9.25 -23.53
CA LYS A 350 2.17 -9.57 -22.98
C LYS A 350 2.07 -9.97 -21.51
N SER A 351 2.91 -10.92 -21.08
CA SER A 351 3.06 -11.22 -19.65
C SER A 351 3.81 -10.09 -18.94
N LEU A 352 3.23 -9.58 -17.86
CA LEU A 352 3.87 -8.61 -16.97
C LEU A 352 4.94 -9.28 -16.12
N THR A 353 5.92 -8.50 -15.67
CA THR A 353 6.91 -8.92 -14.67
C THR A 353 6.61 -8.24 -13.34
N PHE A 354 6.88 -8.99 -12.27
CA PHE A 354 6.74 -8.55 -10.88
C PHE A 354 8.13 -8.63 -10.24
N ASN A 355 8.59 -7.47 -9.77
CA ASN A 355 9.97 -7.24 -9.34
C ASN A 355 10.03 -6.66 -7.91
N GLU A 356 8.87 -6.44 -7.31
CA GLU A 356 8.67 -6.05 -5.93
C GLU A 356 9.32 -7.06 -4.97
N ASP A 357 10.07 -6.56 -3.99
CA ASP A 357 10.58 -7.40 -2.92
C ASP A 357 9.57 -7.51 -1.77
N PHE A 358 8.52 -8.31 -1.99
CA PHE A 358 7.47 -8.51 -0.99
C PHE A 358 7.98 -9.20 0.29
N GLN A 359 9.17 -9.81 0.30
CA GLN A 359 9.73 -10.42 1.51
C GLN A 359 10.08 -9.38 2.58
N LEU A 360 10.34 -8.14 2.16
CA LEU A 360 10.63 -7.03 3.07
C LEU A 360 9.37 -6.42 3.70
N ARG A 361 8.18 -6.77 3.21
CA ARG A 361 6.93 -6.26 3.76
C ARG A 361 6.59 -6.94 5.09
N PRO A 362 5.99 -6.21 6.04
CA PRO A 362 5.54 -6.81 7.27
C PRO A 362 4.34 -7.72 7.01
N TRP A 363 4.18 -8.73 7.88
CA TRP A 363 3.15 -9.77 7.72
C TRP A 363 1.71 -9.23 7.70
N TRP A 364 1.46 -8.05 8.27
CA TRP A 364 0.14 -7.44 8.31
C TRP A 364 -0.23 -6.70 7.01
N THR A 365 0.74 -6.37 6.16
CA THR A 365 0.54 -5.79 4.81
C THR A 365 1.42 -6.52 3.79
N PRO A 366 1.20 -7.83 3.57
CA PRO A 366 2.10 -8.68 2.78
C PRO A 366 2.11 -8.28 1.29
N THR A 367 1.02 -7.73 0.80
CA THR A 367 0.85 -7.18 -0.55
C THR A 367 0.25 -5.77 -0.42
N TYR A 368 0.21 -5.00 -1.51
CA TYR A 368 -0.33 -3.63 -1.47
C TYR A 368 -1.86 -3.54 -1.42
N ASP A 369 -2.56 -4.62 -1.73
CA ASP A 369 -4.02 -4.74 -1.67
C ASP A 369 -4.54 -5.41 -0.39
N LYS A 370 -3.68 -6.06 0.40
CA LYS A 370 -4.06 -6.71 1.66
C LYS A 370 -3.49 -5.97 2.87
N ASN A 371 -4.37 -5.59 3.79
CA ASN A 371 -4.01 -5.13 5.13
C ASN A 371 -4.86 -5.86 6.19
N TYR A 372 -4.23 -6.73 6.98
CA TYR A 372 -4.89 -7.53 8.01
C TYR A 372 -5.41 -6.71 9.19
N LEU A 373 -4.84 -5.51 9.43
CA LEU A 373 -5.23 -4.68 10.57
C LEU A 373 -6.59 -4.02 10.36
N LEU A 374 -7.03 -3.86 9.10
CA LEU A 374 -8.34 -3.30 8.75
C LEU A 374 -9.50 -4.30 8.99
N GLY A 375 -9.21 -5.61 8.93
CA GLY A 375 -10.20 -6.67 9.14
C GLY A 375 -10.35 -7.09 10.61
N PRO A 376 -11.39 -7.88 10.93
CA PRO A 376 -11.47 -8.55 12.23
C PRO A 376 -10.34 -9.57 12.39
N PHE A 377 -10.04 -9.95 13.64
CA PHE A 377 -9.07 -11.01 13.92
C PHE A 377 -9.61 -12.37 13.44
N GLU A 378 -8.83 -13.09 12.62
CA GLU A 378 -9.25 -14.34 11.96
C GLU A 378 -9.06 -15.59 12.85
N GLY A 379 -8.60 -15.43 14.09
CA GLY A 379 -8.43 -16.51 15.07
C GLY A 379 -6.99 -16.98 15.28
N VAL A 380 -6.75 -17.72 16.37
CA VAL A 380 -5.41 -18.15 16.83
C VAL A 380 -4.78 -19.22 15.92
N SER A 381 -5.61 -19.94 15.16
CA SER A 381 -5.15 -20.94 14.18
C SER A 381 -4.68 -20.32 12.86
N TYR A 382 -4.93 -19.03 12.63
CA TYR A 382 -4.58 -18.37 11.38
C TYR A 382 -3.19 -17.73 11.45
N CYS A 383 -2.27 -18.23 10.61
CA CYS A 383 -0.94 -17.65 10.45
C CYS A 383 -0.85 -16.92 9.10
N PRO A 384 -0.79 -15.57 9.08
CA PRO A 384 -0.68 -14.79 7.85
C PRO A 384 0.48 -15.20 6.93
N ARG A 385 1.62 -15.60 7.51
CA ARG A 385 2.82 -15.99 6.75
C ARG A 385 2.61 -17.25 5.91
N GLU A 386 1.75 -18.18 6.32
CA GLU A 386 1.47 -19.41 5.56
C GLU A 386 0.74 -19.12 4.23
N ASN A 387 -0.05 -18.04 4.19
CA ASN A 387 -0.84 -17.66 3.01
C ASN A 387 -0.13 -16.65 2.10
N MET A 388 1.07 -16.19 2.46
CA MET A 388 1.74 -15.08 1.77
C MET A 388 1.96 -15.36 0.28
N LYS A 389 2.39 -16.57 -0.09
CA LYS A 389 2.61 -16.94 -1.49
C LYS A 389 1.32 -16.90 -2.31
N HIS A 390 0.24 -17.48 -1.78
CA HIS A 390 -1.07 -17.45 -2.43
C HIS A 390 -1.58 -16.01 -2.61
N GLN A 391 -1.33 -15.14 -1.64
CA GLN A 391 -1.70 -13.73 -1.74
C GLN A 391 -0.91 -13.00 -2.82
N ILE A 392 0.40 -13.20 -2.90
CA ILE A 392 1.21 -12.65 -3.97
C ILE A 392 0.68 -13.10 -5.33
N GLU A 393 0.43 -14.40 -5.52
CA GLU A 393 -0.14 -14.94 -6.77
C GLU A 393 -1.51 -14.32 -7.09
N GLN A 394 -2.36 -14.12 -6.10
CA GLN A 394 -3.67 -13.47 -6.27
C GLN A 394 -3.53 -11.99 -6.66
N THR A 395 -2.64 -11.24 -6.00
CA THR A 395 -2.34 -9.84 -6.31
C THR A 395 -1.81 -9.73 -7.74
N GLU A 396 -0.80 -10.52 -8.11
CA GLU A 396 -0.22 -10.55 -9.46
C GLU A 396 -1.28 -10.86 -10.53
N GLY A 397 -2.25 -11.72 -10.24
CA GLY A 397 -3.37 -12.02 -11.14
C GLY A 397 -4.38 -10.87 -11.32
N ASN A 398 -4.53 -10.00 -10.34
CA ASN A 398 -5.47 -8.88 -10.37
C ASN A 398 -4.89 -7.61 -10.99
N VAL A 399 -3.58 -7.42 -10.91
CA VAL A 399 -2.87 -6.21 -11.34
C VAL A 399 -3.07 -5.85 -12.81
N PRO A 400 -2.95 -6.80 -13.77
CA PRO A 400 -3.19 -6.47 -15.18
C PRO A 400 -4.55 -5.84 -15.42
N LYS A 401 -5.61 -6.34 -14.75
CA LYS A 401 -6.97 -5.79 -14.87
C LYS A 401 -7.07 -4.39 -14.28
N ALA A 402 -6.39 -4.14 -13.15
CA ALA A 402 -6.36 -2.83 -12.52
C ALA A 402 -5.65 -1.80 -13.41
N ILE A 403 -4.46 -2.14 -13.94
CA ILE A 403 -3.69 -1.29 -14.87
C ILE A 403 -4.51 -1.03 -16.15
N GLU A 404 -5.10 -2.08 -16.73
CA GLU A 404 -5.95 -1.97 -17.92
C GLU A 404 -7.13 -1.02 -17.67
N ARG A 405 -7.82 -1.15 -16.53
CA ARG A 405 -8.94 -0.27 -16.16
C ARG A 405 -8.48 1.18 -16.01
N ARG A 406 -7.40 1.42 -15.27
CA ARG A 406 -6.84 2.78 -15.05
C ARG A 406 -6.41 3.44 -16.35
N SER A 407 -5.85 2.68 -17.30
CA SER A 407 -5.44 3.19 -18.62
C SER A 407 -6.59 3.74 -19.46
N LEU A 408 -7.85 3.37 -19.18
CA LEU A 408 -9.00 3.89 -19.92
C LEU A 408 -9.38 5.32 -19.50
N LEU A 409 -9.01 5.75 -18.29
CA LEU A 409 -9.50 7.00 -17.70
C LEU A 409 -9.17 8.24 -18.54
N PRO A 410 -7.92 8.47 -19.01
CA PRO A 410 -7.62 9.67 -19.81
C PRO A 410 -8.50 9.80 -21.05
N ARG A 411 -8.74 8.69 -21.76
CA ARG A 411 -9.59 8.69 -22.96
C ARG A 411 -11.06 8.88 -22.62
N MET A 412 -11.55 8.23 -21.56
CA MET A 412 -12.95 8.38 -21.14
C MET A 412 -13.27 9.80 -20.66
N ILE A 413 -12.34 10.46 -19.96
CA ILE A 413 -12.47 11.87 -19.56
C ILE A 413 -12.58 12.76 -20.81
N TYR A 414 -11.66 12.62 -21.76
CA TYR A 414 -11.71 13.38 -23.02
C TYR A 414 -13.03 13.18 -23.77
N LEU A 415 -13.43 11.93 -24.01
CA LEU A 415 -14.67 11.62 -24.74
C LEU A 415 -15.90 12.15 -23.99
N SER A 416 -15.92 12.11 -22.67
CA SER A 416 -17.03 12.64 -21.86
C SER A 416 -17.15 14.15 -21.98
N ILE A 417 -16.03 14.88 -21.97
CA ILE A 417 -16.02 16.34 -22.18
C ILE A 417 -16.57 16.68 -23.58
N GLN A 418 -16.14 15.95 -24.62
CA GLN A 418 -16.55 16.20 -26.00
C GLN A 418 -18.00 15.79 -26.27
N CYS A 419 -18.46 14.65 -25.76
CA CYS A 419 -19.84 14.16 -25.93
C CYS A 419 -20.88 15.16 -25.46
N VAL A 420 -20.61 15.88 -24.36
CA VAL A 420 -21.58 16.83 -23.81
C VAL A 420 -21.47 18.22 -24.46
N SER A 421 -20.29 18.59 -24.96
CA SER A 421 -20.07 19.81 -25.74
C SER A 421 -20.81 19.78 -27.09
N SER A 422 -20.84 18.64 -27.78
CA SER A 422 -21.47 18.52 -29.11
C SER A 422 -22.99 18.70 -29.10
N LEU A 423 -23.69 18.13 -28.11
CA LEU A 423 -25.16 18.18 -28.02
C LEU A 423 -25.69 19.61 -27.84
N LEU A 424 -25.02 20.41 -27.01
CA LEU A 424 -25.44 21.77 -26.68
C LEU A 424 -25.18 22.76 -27.82
N LYS A 425 -24.14 22.53 -28.64
CA LYS A 425 -23.91 23.30 -29.87
C LYS A 425 -24.95 23.00 -30.95
N GLU A 426 -25.39 21.76 -31.07
CA GLU A 426 -26.40 21.32 -32.05
C GLU A 426 -27.79 21.93 -31.77
N ASN A 427 -28.13 22.19 -30.50
CA ASN A 427 -29.36 22.90 -30.12
C ASN A 427 -29.35 24.41 -30.44
N ILE A 428 -28.17 24.99 -30.76
CA ILE A 428 -27.97 26.42 -31.03
C ILE A 428 -27.80 26.69 -32.53
N GLU A 429 -27.20 25.77 -33.29
CA GLU A 429 -26.97 25.90 -34.73
C GLU A 429 -27.98 25.07 -35.56
N THR A 430 -29.04 25.69 -36.07
CA THR A 430 -30.04 25.05 -36.95
C THR A 430 -29.52 24.62 -38.34
N ASN A 431 -28.21 24.67 -38.58
CA ASN A 431 -27.59 24.31 -39.85
C ASN A 431 -26.49 23.26 -39.64
N GLY A 432 -26.89 22.01 -39.40
CA GLY A 432 -26.14 20.82 -39.82
C GLY A 432 -24.67 20.70 -39.38
N SER A 433 -24.30 21.07 -38.14
CA SER A 433 -23.03 20.60 -37.58
C SER A 433 -23.18 19.13 -37.19
N VAL A 434 -22.57 18.26 -37.99
CA VAL A 434 -22.63 16.80 -37.91
C VAL A 434 -22.43 16.30 -36.47
N PHE A 435 -23.47 15.68 -35.91
CA PHE A 435 -23.39 14.77 -34.77
C PHE A 435 -22.16 13.86 -34.93
N ASP A 436 -21.15 13.98 -34.05
CA ASP A 436 -19.98 13.10 -34.12
C ASP A 436 -20.34 11.74 -33.48
N ALA A 437 -21.17 10.98 -34.20
CA ALA A 437 -21.63 9.64 -33.84
C ALA A 437 -20.46 8.73 -33.40
N LYS A 438 -19.27 9.00 -33.93
CA LYS A 438 -18.05 8.27 -33.64
C LYS A 438 -17.59 8.45 -32.20
N ILE A 439 -17.65 9.66 -31.64
CA ILE A 439 -17.24 9.94 -30.24
C ILE A 439 -18.20 9.26 -29.27
N SER A 440 -19.51 9.39 -29.49
CA SER A 440 -20.53 8.75 -28.65
C SER A 440 -20.44 7.22 -28.69
N LEU A 441 -20.21 6.65 -29.88
CA LEU A 441 -20.02 5.22 -30.06
C LEU A 441 -18.74 4.72 -29.37
N GLU A 442 -17.63 5.45 -29.51
CA GLU A 442 -16.37 5.11 -28.85
C GLU A 442 -16.52 5.11 -27.32
N LEU A 443 -17.17 6.13 -26.75
CA LEU A 443 -17.42 6.19 -25.31
C LEU A 443 -18.28 5.02 -24.83
N LYS A 444 -19.31 4.64 -25.60
CA LYS A 444 -20.13 3.44 -25.32
C LYS A 444 -19.28 2.17 -25.26
N MET A 445 -18.42 1.96 -26.26
CA MET A 445 -17.53 0.79 -26.33
C MET A 445 -16.57 0.74 -25.12
N LEU A 446 -16.06 1.90 -24.68
CA LEU A 446 -15.22 1.98 -23.49
C LEU A 446 -16.02 1.74 -22.20
N LEU A 447 -17.24 2.24 -22.09
CA LEU A 447 -18.14 1.96 -20.96
C LEU A 447 -18.52 0.48 -20.87
N GLU A 448 -18.79 -0.19 -21.99
CA GLU A 448 -19.03 -1.63 -22.04
C GLU A 448 -17.80 -2.41 -21.57
N ARG A 449 -16.60 -1.97 -21.96
CA ARG A 449 -15.33 -2.56 -21.46
C ARG A 449 -15.15 -2.29 -19.97
N TYR A 450 -15.49 -1.09 -19.50
CA TYR A 450 -15.37 -0.69 -18.10
C TYR A 450 -16.32 -1.52 -17.21
N ALA A 451 -17.57 -1.72 -17.64
CA ALA A 451 -18.55 -2.55 -16.94
C ALA A 451 -18.08 -4.00 -16.75
N LYS A 452 -17.35 -4.57 -17.73
CA LYS A 452 -16.75 -5.90 -17.60
C LYS A 452 -15.74 -5.99 -16.45
N PHE A 453 -14.99 -4.93 -16.15
CA PHE A 453 -14.10 -4.91 -14.98
C PHE A 453 -14.86 -4.85 -13.65
N LEU A 454 -16.06 -4.28 -13.66
CA LEU A 454 -16.96 -4.30 -12.50
C LEU A 454 -17.63 -5.68 -12.31
N GLY A 455 -17.47 -6.59 -13.28
CA GLY A 455 -18.03 -7.94 -13.25
C GLY A 455 -19.44 -8.05 -13.84
N PHE A 456 -19.92 -7.03 -14.56
CA PHE A 456 -21.29 -6.97 -15.07
C PHE A 456 -21.32 -6.73 -16.59
N PRO A 457 -22.30 -7.32 -17.30
CA PRO A 457 -22.74 -6.81 -18.59
C PRO A 457 -23.15 -5.34 -18.49
N PHE A 458 -23.03 -4.58 -19.58
CA PHE A 458 -23.28 -3.14 -19.59
C PHE A 458 -24.69 -2.77 -19.08
N GLN A 459 -25.72 -3.48 -19.54
CA GLN A 459 -27.10 -3.23 -19.14
C GLN A 459 -27.34 -3.54 -17.65
N ASP A 460 -26.81 -4.65 -17.16
CA ASP A 460 -26.92 -5.05 -15.76
C ASP A 460 -26.21 -4.06 -14.83
N ALA A 461 -25.07 -3.52 -15.26
CA ALA A 461 -24.34 -2.50 -14.51
C ALA A 461 -25.18 -1.21 -14.33
N ILE A 462 -25.88 -0.80 -15.39
CA ILE A 462 -26.81 0.34 -15.35
C ILE A 462 -27.96 0.05 -14.38
N GLU A 463 -28.58 -1.12 -14.46
CA GLU A 463 -29.69 -1.50 -13.57
C GLU A 463 -29.27 -1.52 -12.10
N VAL A 464 -28.05 -1.97 -11.80
CA VAL A 464 -27.48 -1.93 -10.45
C VAL A 464 -27.36 -0.49 -9.94
N LEU A 465 -26.81 0.44 -10.75
CA LEU A 465 -26.70 1.86 -10.38
C LEU A 465 -28.07 2.48 -10.06
N PHE A 466 -29.06 2.28 -10.94
CA PHE A 466 -30.40 2.81 -10.74
C PHE A 466 -31.08 2.21 -9.51
N ALA A 467 -31.00 0.89 -9.33
CA ALA A 467 -31.58 0.22 -8.17
C ALA A 467 -31.01 0.74 -6.84
N ILE A 468 -29.71 1.02 -6.79
CA ILE A 468 -29.05 1.54 -5.58
C ILE A 468 -29.42 3.01 -5.34
N SER A 469 -29.45 3.84 -6.39
CA SER A 469 -29.87 5.25 -6.26
C SER A 469 -31.32 5.41 -5.78
N CYS A 470 -32.19 4.45 -6.15
CA CYS A 470 -33.59 4.40 -5.72
C CYS A 470 -33.79 3.67 -4.36
N GLY A 471 -32.71 3.25 -3.68
CA GLY A 471 -32.79 2.54 -2.40
C GLY A 471 -33.36 1.12 -2.46
N ARG A 472 -33.42 0.50 -3.65
CA ARG A 472 -34.01 -0.84 -3.88
C ARG A 472 -33.03 -2.01 -3.71
N LYS A 473 -31.72 -1.75 -3.67
CA LYS A 473 -30.65 -2.76 -3.44
C LYS A 473 -29.69 -2.28 -2.34
N SER A 474 -29.09 -3.23 -1.61
CA SER A 474 -28.10 -2.93 -0.56
C SER A 474 -26.82 -2.34 -1.16
N THR A 475 -26.17 -1.47 -0.39
CA THR A 475 -24.92 -0.79 -0.74
C THR A 475 -23.70 -1.72 -0.71
N GLU A 476 -23.86 -2.93 -0.15
CA GLU A 476 -22.81 -3.96 -0.03
C GLU A 476 -22.27 -4.43 -1.38
N ALA A 477 -23.06 -4.36 -2.45
CA ALA A 477 -22.61 -4.74 -3.80
C ALA A 477 -21.53 -3.81 -4.40
N LEU A 478 -21.42 -2.57 -3.88
CA LEU A 478 -20.50 -1.54 -4.39
C LEU A 478 -19.21 -1.41 -3.58
N THR A 479 -19.13 -1.99 -2.38
CA THR A 479 -18.07 -1.69 -1.39
C THR A 479 -16.67 -2.12 -1.85
N SER A 480 -16.55 -3.18 -2.64
CA SER A 480 -15.25 -3.68 -3.12
C SER A 480 -14.64 -2.86 -4.26
N ASN A 481 -15.43 -2.07 -5.00
CA ASN A 481 -14.99 -1.29 -6.16
C ASN A 481 -15.67 0.10 -6.21
N LEU A 482 -15.88 0.73 -5.06
CA LEU A 482 -16.72 1.94 -4.95
C LEU A 482 -16.28 3.05 -5.90
N ILE A 483 -14.98 3.37 -5.93
CA ILE A 483 -14.43 4.43 -6.78
C ILE A 483 -14.66 4.12 -8.26
N ASP A 484 -14.46 2.87 -8.66
CA ASP A 484 -14.65 2.46 -10.05
C ASP A 484 -16.12 2.55 -10.47
N TRP A 485 -17.05 2.17 -9.58
CA TRP A 485 -18.48 2.34 -9.80
C TRP A 485 -18.89 3.81 -9.93
N MET A 486 -18.32 4.69 -9.11
CA MET A 486 -18.59 6.12 -9.19
C MET A 486 -18.04 6.72 -10.49
N ASN A 487 -16.83 6.34 -10.90
CA ASN A 487 -16.27 6.74 -12.19
C ASN A 487 -17.16 6.26 -13.35
N PHE A 488 -17.62 5.00 -13.31
CA PHE A 488 -18.55 4.46 -14.31
C PHE A 488 -19.87 5.24 -14.36
N ALA A 489 -20.47 5.57 -13.21
CA ALA A 489 -21.71 6.36 -13.15
C ALA A 489 -21.54 7.76 -13.77
N VAL A 490 -20.41 8.41 -13.51
CA VAL A 490 -20.08 9.73 -14.05
C VAL A 490 -19.93 9.70 -15.57
N PHE A 491 -19.14 8.76 -16.10
CA PHE A 491 -18.95 8.63 -17.55
C PHE A 491 -20.22 8.15 -18.27
N PHE A 492 -21.00 7.26 -17.63
CA PHE A 492 -22.31 6.85 -18.14
C PHE A 492 -23.27 8.04 -18.26
N ASN A 493 -23.29 8.93 -17.25
CA ASN A 493 -24.10 10.15 -17.33
C ASN A 493 -23.70 11.02 -18.53
N ALA A 494 -22.40 11.23 -18.78
CA ALA A 494 -21.93 11.99 -19.93
C ALA A 494 -22.37 11.37 -21.28
N TRP A 495 -22.30 10.04 -21.39
CA TRP A 495 -22.77 9.33 -22.58
C TRP A 495 -24.29 9.44 -22.77
N ASN A 496 -25.06 9.22 -21.70
CA ASN A 496 -26.52 9.18 -21.74
C ASN A 496 -27.14 10.54 -22.11
N VAL A 497 -26.50 11.64 -21.72
CA VAL A 497 -26.95 13.00 -22.08
C VAL A 497 -27.01 13.17 -23.59
N ASN A 498 -26.10 12.54 -24.36
CA ASN A 498 -26.01 12.70 -25.81
C ASN A 498 -26.75 11.60 -26.61
N SER A 499 -26.91 10.38 -26.07
CA SER A 499 -27.41 9.25 -26.86
C SER A 499 -28.95 9.19 -26.98
N ASN A 500 -29.71 9.68 -25.99
CA ASN A 500 -31.17 9.48 -25.88
C ASN A 500 -31.64 8.01 -26.04
N GLU A 501 -30.72 7.03 -26.06
CA GLU A 501 -31.01 5.60 -26.28
C GLU A 501 -31.67 4.98 -25.04
N PHE A 502 -31.39 5.52 -23.85
CA PHE A 502 -31.97 5.08 -22.60
C PHE A 502 -33.09 6.02 -22.16
N VAL A 503 -34.28 5.82 -22.71
CA VAL A 503 -35.52 6.44 -22.19
C VAL A 503 -36.07 5.53 -21.09
N PRO A 504 -36.27 6.02 -19.85
CA PRO A 504 -36.98 5.27 -18.83
C PRO A 504 -38.32 4.78 -19.37
N ASP A 505 -38.57 3.48 -19.22
CA ASP A 505 -39.87 2.87 -19.48
C ASP A 505 -40.99 3.76 -18.88
N LYS A 506 -42.01 4.09 -19.69
CA LYS A 506 -43.00 5.15 -19.40
C LYS A 506 -43.81 4.92 -18.12
N ASP A 507 -43.74 3.72 -17.54
CA ASP A 507 -44.53 3.31 -16.38
C ASP A 507 -43.77 3.36 -15.03
N ALA A 508 -42.56 3.91 -14.97
CA ALA A 508 -41.89 4.17 -13.69
C ALA A 508 -41.14 5.50 -13.67
N CYS A 509 -41.43 6.33 -12.66
CA CYS A 509 -40.68 7.54 -12.29
C CYS A 509 -39.21 7.17 -11.98
N LYS A 510 -38.36 7.03 -13.01
CA LYS A 510 -36.91 6.83 -12.84
C LYS A 510 -36.25 8.21 -12.82
N PRO A 511 -35.41 8.52 -11.81
CA PRO A 511 -34.72 9.80 -11.74
C PRO A 511 -33.77 9.98 -12.93
N GLY A 512 -33.58 11.22 -13.39
CA GLY A 512 -32.61 11.53 -14.46
C GLY A 512 -31.18 11.17 -14.05
N THR A 513 -30.31 10.89 -15.02
CA THR A 513 -28.93 10.40 -14.76
C THR A 513 -28.08 11.37 -13.95
N TRP A 514 -28.30 12.69 -14.08
CA TRP A 514 -27.69 13.72 -13.23
C TRP A 514 -28.01 13.51 -11.75
N HIS A 515 -29.30 13.29 -11.44
CA HIS A 515 -29.75 13.03 -10.07
C HIS A 515 -29.19 11.71 -9.53
N VAL A 516 -29.05 10.68 -10.38
CA VAL A 516 -28.43 9.40 -9.97
C VAL A 516 -26.99 9.61 -9.53
N VAL A 517 -26.17 10.31 -10.31
CA VAL A 517 -24.76 10.59 -9.96
C VAL A 517 -24.66 11.42 -8.69
N ASN A 518 -25.42 12.52 -8.60
CA ASN A 518 -25.43 13.39 -7.42
C ASN A 518 -25.83 12.62 -6.16
N SER A 519 -26.95 11.89 -6.22
CA SER A 519 -27.47 11.11 -5.08
C SER A 519 -26.46 10.06 -4.61
N LEU A 520 -25.78 9.38 -5.54
CA LEU A 520 -24.74 8.42 -5.21
C LEU A 520 -23.54 9.09 -4.55
N LEU A 521 -22.95 10.12 -5.16
CA LEU A 521 -21.81 10.83 -4.59
C LEU A 521 -22.14 11.41 -3.21
N ASP A 522 -23.28 12.08 -3.08
CA ASP A 522 -23.74 12.69 -1.84
C ASP A 522 -23.94 11.65 -0.75
N LYS A 523 -24.68 10.57 -1.06
CA LYS A 523 -24.95 9.48 -0.12
C LYS A 523 -23.65 8.89 0.41
N TYR A 524 -22.72 8.51 -0.46
CA TYR A 524 -21.50 7.82 -0.06
C TYR A 524 -20.50 8.73 0.66
N ILE A 525 -20.34 9.97 0.22
CA ILE A 525 -19.47 10.94 0.91
C ILE A 525 -20.01 11.23 2.31
N LEU A 526 -21.31 11.51 2.43
CA LEU A 526 -21.93 11.82 3.73
C LEU A 526 -21.99 10.60 4.66
N GLU A 527 -22.27 9.41 4.13
CA GLU A 527 -22.24 8.15 4.89
C GLU A 527 -20.83 7.91 5.46
N LYS A 528 -19.79 8.11 4.64
CA LYS A 528 -18.39 7.95 5.08
C LYS A 528 -17.99 9.00 6.12
N LEU A 529 -18.35 10.27 5.92
CA LEU A 529 -18.14 11.32 6.90
C LEU A 529 -18.81 11.01 8.25
N ARG A 530 -20.04 10.46 8.24
CA ARG A 530 -20.77 10.07 9.45
C ARG A 530 -20.16 8.87 10.16
N SER A 531 -19.60 7.92 9.41
CA SER A 531 -18.92 6.75 9.99
C SER A 531 -17.53 7.06 10.54
N MET A 532 -16.89 8.15 10.10
CA MET A 532 -15.56 8.52 10.54
C MET A 532 -15.58 9.09 11.96
N GLY A 533 -14.95 8.39 12.90
CA GLY A 533 -14.64 8.90 14.23
C GLY A 533 -13.48 9.92 14.23
N PRO A 534 -12.98 10.30 15.42
CA PRO A 534 -11.77 11.12 15.54
C PRO A 534 -10.56 10.40 14.91
N LEU A 535 -9.90 11.06 13.95
CA LEU A 535 -8.78 10.47 13.18
C LEU A 535 -7.55 10.12 14.04
N ILE A 536 -7.30 10.87 15.12
CA ILE A 536 -6.18 10.62 16.04
C ILE A 536 -6.34 9.27 16.77
N SER A 537 -7.58 8.88 17.08
CA SER A 537 -7.89 7.71 17.90
C SER A 537 -8.23 6.46 17.07
N SER A 538 -8.32 6.57 15.75
CA SER A 538 -8.80 5.52 14.85
C SER A 538 -7.78 5.29 13.72
N PRO A 539 -6.75 4.46 13.94
CA PRO A 539 -5.87 4.01 12.86
C PRO A 539 -6.67 3.21 11.83
N GLY A 540 -6.28 3.29 10.55
CA GLY A 540 -7.00 2.67 9.45
C GLY A 540 -8.21 3.45 8.96
N CYS A 541 -8.26 4.76 9.22
CA CYS A 541 -9.36 5.62 8.79
C CYS A 541 -9.63 5.55 7.27
N GLU A 542 -10.91 5.65 6.90
CA GLU A 542 -11.40 5.63 5.50
C GLU A 542 -11.06 6.93 4.73
N LEU A 543 -10.17 7.77 5.26
CA LEU A 543 -9.80 9.07 4.66
C LEU A 543 -9.33 8.93 3.20
N PRO A 544 -8.48 7.94 2.83
CA PRO A 544 -8.09 7.77 1.44
C PRO A 544 -9.27 7.54 0.48
N LEU A 545 -10.30 6.82 0.92
CA LEU A 545 -11.50 6.60 0.11
C LEU A 545 -12.25 7.91 -0.14
N LEU A 546 -12.38 8.75 0.90
CA LEU A 546 -12.99 10.08 0.78
C LEU A 546 -12.18 11.00 -0.15
N VAL A 547 -10.85 10.96 -0.03
CA VAL A 547 -9.94 11.68 -0.94
C VAL A 547 -10.16 11.23 -2.37
N GLN A 548 -10.21 9.91 -2.63
CA GLN A 548 -10.45 9.39 -3.99
C GLN A 548 -11.82 9.81 -4.54
N LEU A 549 -12.90 9.75 -3.74
CA LEU A 549 -14.24 10.20 -4.18
C LEU A 549 -14.24 11.67 -4.64
N VAL A 550 -13.55 12.54 -3.92
CA VAL A 550 -13.47 13.98 -4.25
C VAL A 550 -12.51 14.26 -5.42
N THR A 551 -11.41 13.51 -5.51
CA THR A 551 -10.33 13.78 -6.47
C THR A 551 -10.49 13.05 -7.80
N GLU A 552 -11.32 12.02 -7.88
CA GLU A 552 -11.61 11.29 -9.12
C GLU A 552 -13.06 11.52 -9.58
N PRO A 553 -14.08 10.73 -9.17
CA PRO A 553 -15.39 10.80 -9.81
C PRO A 553 -16.05 12.17 -9.67
N LEU A 554 -15.91 12.85 -8.52
CA LEU A 554 -16.43 14.20 -8.36
C LEU A 554 -15.68 15.19 -9.27
N ALA A 555 -14.37 15.07 -9.40
CA ALA A 555 -13.56 15.92 -10.28
C ALA A 555 -13.94 15.73 -11.75
N TRP A 556 -14.11 14.49 -12.20
CA TRP A 556 -14.57 14.17 -13.55
C TRP A 556 -15.99 14.68 -13.81
N HIS A 557 -16.88 14.59 -12.82
CA HIS A 557 -18.22 15.16 -12.93
C HIS A 557 -18.19 16.68 -13.01
N GLY A 558 -17.31 17.32 -12.24
CA GLY A 558 -17.03 18.76 -12.31
C GLY A 558 -16.59 19.21 -13.70
N LEU A 559 -15.70 18.48 -14.37
CA LEU A 559 -15.28 18.77 -15.75
C LEU A 559 -16.43 18.64 -16.76
N ILE A 560 -17.26 17.60 -16.60
CA ILE A 560 -18.46 17.42 -17.44
C ILE A 560 -19.40 18.62 -17.27
N LEU A 561 -19.65 19.08 -16.04
CA LEU A 561 -20.46 20.27 -15.76
C LEU A 561 -19.83 21.53 -16.38
N GLN A 562 -18.52 21.74 -16.24
CA GLN A 562 -17.81 22.85 -16.87
C GLN A 562 -18.01 22.86 -18.39
N SER A 563 -17.90 21.70 -19.04
CA SER A 563 -18.14 21.55 -20.48
C SER A 563 -19.58 21.94 -20.86
N CYS A 564 -20.58 21.52 -20.08
CA CYS A 564 -21.99 21.88 -20.29
C CYS A 564 -22.22 23.39 -20.21
N VAL A 565 -21.69 24.04 -19.19
CA VAL A 565 -21.90 25.47 -18.97
C VAL A 565 -21.21 26.28 -20.07
N ARG A 566 -19.99 25.88 -20.44
CA ARG A 566 -19.22 26.52 -21.52
C ARG A 566 -19.94 26.44 -22.87
N SER A 567 -20.59 25.31 -23.19
CA SER A 567 -21.36 25.16 -24.44
C SER A 567 -22.74 25.83 -24.40
N SER A 568 -23.26 26.15 -23.22
CA SER A 568 -24.55 26.85 -23.04
C SER A 568 -24.42 28.39 -23.16
N LEU A 569 -23.22 28.95 -23.06
CA LEU A 569 -22.98 30.39 -23.20
C LEU A 569 -23.16 30.84 -24.67
N PRO A 570 -23.92 31.91 -24.94
CA PRO A 570 -24.22 32.34 -26.30
C PRO A 570 -22.96 32.88 -27.01
N SER A 571 -22.54 32.21 -28.08
CA SER A 571 -21.49 32.72 -28.97
C SER A 571 -22.09 33.74 -29.95
N GLY A 572 -22.11 35.02 -29.58
CA GLY A 572 -22.45 36.14 -30.47
C GLY A 572 -23.94 36.47 -30.68
N LYS A 573 -24.21 37.70 -31.12
CA LYS A 573 -25.56 38.33 -31.22
C LYS A 573 -26.49 37.59 -32.21
N LYS A 574 -27.49 36.81 -31.75
CA LYS A 574 -28.69 36.49 -32.56
C LYS A 574 -30.00 36.34 -31.77
N LYS A 575 -31.10 36.61 -32.49
CA LYS A 575 -32.50 36.80 -32.08
C LYS A 575 -33.19 35.53 -31.57
N LYS A 576 -33.96 35.67 -30.48
CA LYS A 576 -34.93 34.69 -29.95
C LYS A 576 -35.98 34.29 -31.02
N LYS A 577 -36.18 32.98 -31.20
CA LYS A 577 -37.42 32.39 -31.73
C LYS A 577 -37.76 31.17 -30.87
N GLY A 578 -38.89 31.25 -30.15
CA GLY A 578 -39.36 30.21 -29.23
C GLY A 578 -39.98 29.02 -29.96
N GLY A 579 -39.65 27.81 -29.49
CA GLY A 579 -40.10 26.54 -30.03
C GLY A 579 -39.87 25.39 -29.02
N PRO A 580 -40.26 24.14 -29.33
CA PRO A 580 -40.27 23.00 -28.40
C PRO A 580 -38.91 22.64 -27.79
N ALA A 581 -37.82 23.05 -28.44
CA ALA A 581 -36.44 22.93 -27.94
C ALA A 581 -36.18 23.73 -26.66
N GLU A 582 -36.99 24.73 -26.31
CA GLU A 582 -36.84 25.51 -25.08
C GLU A 582 -37.22 24.69 -23.82
N GLN A 583 -38.14 23.72 -23.91
CA GLN A 583 -38.57 22.91 -22.76
C GLN A 583 -37.53 21.86 -22.34
N THR A 584 -36.92 21.14 -23.30
CA THR A 584 -35.82 20.20 -23.04
C THR A 584 -34.55 20.92 -22.54
N ASN A 585 -34.25 22.10 -23.10
CA ASN A 585 -33.17 22.95 -22.61
C ASN A 585 -33.40 23.45 -21.17
N SER A 586 -34.66 23.69 -20.77
CA SER A 586 -34.98 24.12 -19.40
C SER A 586 -34.75 23.02 -18.35
N GLN A 587 -35.07 21.76 -18.67
CA GLN A 587 -34.87 20.61 -17.78
C GLN A 587 -33.39 20.23 -17.65
N LEU A 588 -32.64 20.26 -18.76
CA LEU A 588 -31.20 20.04 -18.75
C LEU A 588 -30.47 21.13 -17.95
N SER A 589 -30.83 22.40 -18.17
CA SER A 589 -30.26 23.54 -17.42
C SER A 589 -30.57 23.45 -15.93
N GLN A 590 -31.75 22.96 -15.56
CA GLN A 590 -32.10 22.74 -14.15
C GLN A 590 -31.26 21.60 -13.54
N GLY A 591 -31.12 20.47 -14.24
CA GLY A 591 -30.30 19.35 -13.80
C GLY A 591 -28.83 19.73 -13.57
N ILE A 592 -28.24 20.53 -14.46
CA ILE A 592 -26.86 21.04 -14.31
C ILE A 592 -26.74 21.96 -13.09
N ARG A 593 -27.69 22.90 -12.90
CA ARG A 593 -27.71 23.77 -11.70
C ARG A 593 -27.79 22.96 -10.41
N ASP A 594 -28.69 21.98 -10.37
CA ASP A 594 -28.89 21.13 -9.19
C ASP A 594 -27.63 20.29 -8.91
N SER A 595 -26.96 19.77 -9.95
CA SER A 595 -25.66 19.10 -9.82
C SER A 595 -24.56 19.99 -9.27
N ILE A 596 -24.41 21.23 -9.75
CA ILE A 596 -23.40 22.16 -9.21
C ILE A 596 -23.66 22.46 -7.73
N VAL A 597 -24.93 22.68 -7.36
CA VAL A 597 -25.30 22.95 -5.96
C VAL A 597 -25.05 21.73 -5.07
N SER A 598 -25.44 20.54 -5.51
CA SER A 598 -25.22 19.27 -4.78
C SER A 598 -23.72 19.02 -4.56
N LEU A 599 -22.89 19.07 -5.62
CA LEU A 599 -21.45 18.89 -5.51
C LEU A 599 -20.79 19.91 -4.58
N CYS A 600 -21.16 21.19 -4.73
CA CYS A 600 -20.60 22.25 -3.89
C CYS A 600 -20.97 22.02 -2.42
N GLY A 601 -22.23 21.70 -2.12
CA GLY A 601 -22.71 21.44 -0.76
C GLY A 601 -21.99 20.26 -0.11
N VAL A 602 -21.77 19.17 -0.85
CA VAL A 602 -21.08 18.00 -0.29
C VAL A 602 -19.59 18.23 -0.05
N ILE A 603 -18.90 18.96 -0.92
CA ILE A 603 -17.50 19.33 -0.66
C ILE A 603 -17.41 20.33 0.50
N GLU A 604 -18.37 21.23 0.66
CA GLU A 604 -18.45 22.15 1.80
C GLU A 604 -18.59 21.39 3.14
N GLU A 605 -19.40 20.33 3.19
CA GLU A 605 -19.49 19.46 4.38
C GLU A 605 -18.18 18.71 4.67
N VAL A 606 -17.49 18.21 3.64
CA VAL A 606 -16.15 17.61 3.79
C VAL A 606 -15.16 18.64 4.33
N ALA A 607 -15.11 19.84 3.74
CA ALA A 607 -14.22 20.91 4.16
C ALA A 607 -14.50 21.38 5.59
N LYS A 608 -15.78 21.47 5.98
CA LYS A 608 -16.21 21.79 7.34
C LYS A 608 -15.70 20.74 8.33
N TRP A 609 -15.92 19.46 8.03
CA TRP A 609 -15.44 18.36 8.87
C TRP A 609 -13.90 18.39 9.03
N LEU A 610 -13.16 18.60 7.93
CA LEU A 610 -11.69 18.71 7.97
C LEU A 610 -11.22 19.88 8.85
N ARG A 611 -11.85 21.05 8.74
CA ARG A 611 -11.54 22.20 9.61
C ARG A 611 -11.76 21.87 11.08
N GLU A 612 -12.83 21.15 11.42
CA GLU A 612 -13.12 20.73 12.79
C GLU A 612 -12.06 19.75 13.32
N GLN A 613 -11.56 18.83 12.49
CA GLN A 613 -10.47 17.93 12.90
C GLN A 613 -9.14 18.67 13.07
N ILE A 614 -8.78 19.58 12.16
CA ILE A 614 -7.51 20.32 12.17
C ILE A 614 -7.45 21.34 13.33
N LYS A 615 -8.57 21.96 13.70
CA LYS A 615 -8.63 22.96 14.79
C LYS A 615 -8.35 22.40 16.18
N LYS A 616 -8.37 21.08 16.37
CA LYS A 616 -8.11 20.45 17.66
C LYS A 616 -6.68 20.76 18.13
N PRO A 617 -6.47 21.16 19.40
CA PRO A 617 -5.13 21.44 19.92
C PRO A 617 -4.21 20.23 19.77
N VAL A 618 -3.00 20.45 19.27
CA VAL A 618 -2.00 19.38 19.09
C VAL A 618 -1.68 18.71 20.42
N ASP A 619 -1.52 19.49 21.50
CA ASP A 619 -1.15 18.97 22.81
C ASP A 619 -2.24 18.05 23.39
N MET A 620 -3.52 18.36 23.19
CA MET A 620 -4.63 17.48 23.60
C MET A 620 -4.56 16.12 22.87
N ASN A 621 -4.23 16.11 21.57
CA ASN A 621 -4.11 14.88 20.81
C ASN A 621 -2.85 14.08 21.18
N VAL A 622 -1.77 14.77 21.54
CA VAL A 622 -0.55 14.14 22.09
C VAL A 622 -0.87 13.47 23.42
N GLU A 623 -1.61 14.13 24.31
CA GLU A 623 -2.07 13.54 25.57
C GLU A 623 -2.94 12.30 25.34
N ILE A 624 -3.83 12.32 24.34
CA ILE A 624 -4.64 11.13 23.97
C ILE A 624 -3.74 9.96 23.58
N ILE A 625 -2.74 10.18 22.72
CA ILE A 625 -1.80 9.12 22.31
C ILE A 625 -1.02 8.60 23.51
N LEU A 626 -0.48 9.47 24.35
CA LEU A 626 0.31 9.08 25.52
C LEU A 626 -0.55 8.40 26.59
N SER A 627 -1.80 8.80 26.78
CA SER A 627 -2.73 8.16 27.72
C SER A 627 -3.02 6.70 27.35
N SER A 628 -2.92 6.34 26.06
CA SER A 628 -3.10 4.97 25.60
C SER A 628 -1.96 4.02 26.03
N LEU A 629 -0.84 4.58 26.49
CA LEU A 629 0.32 3.86 27.04
C LEU A 629 0.26 3.70 28.57
N GLN A 630 -0.72 4.30 29.25
CA GLN A 630 -0.81 4.21 30.70
C GLN A 630 -1.27 2.81 31.12
N VAL A 631 -0.42 2.13 31.91
CA VAL A 631 -0.78 0.88 32.58
C VAL A 631 -1.83 1.21 33.65
N LYS A 632 -3.03 0.63 33.54
CA LYS A 632 -4.05 0.81 34.57
C LYS A 632 -3.65 0.01 35.81
N GLU A 633 -3.53 0.65 36.97
CA GLU A 633 -3.04 0.07 38.23
C GLU A 633 -3.78 -1.20 38.71
N HIS A 634 -4.95 -1.52 38.15
CA HIS A 634 -5.78 -2.67 38.55
C HIS A 634 -5.78 -3.85 37.57
N ASP A 635 -5.26 -3.69 36.34
CA ASP A 635 -5.11 -4.78 35.38
C ASP A 635 -3.61 -5.04 35.15
N ASN A 636 -3.13 -6.21 35.56
CA ASN A 636 -1.75 -6.63 35.30
C ASN A 636 -1.49 -6.92 33.81
N ASP A 637 -2.50 -6.86 32.93
CA ASP A 637 -2.46 -7.15 31.49
C ASP A 637 -2.92 -5.92 30.69
N GLY A 638 -2.23 -5.63 29.57
CA GLY A 638 -2.50 -4.43 28.76
C GLY A 638 -1.24 -3.76 28.20
N PRO A 639 -1.44 -2.77 27.31
CA PRO A 639 -0.34 -2.01 26.73
C PRO A 639 0.34 -1.10 27.76
N GLY A 640 1.54 -0.65 27.43
CA GLY A 640 2.36 0.28 28.21
C GLY A 640 3.55 -0.37 28.89
N LYS A 641 3.54 -1.70 29.04
CA LYS A 641 4.61 -2.44 29.74
C LYS A 641 5.95 -2.35 29.03
N VAL A 642 5.96 -2.49 27.70
CA VAL A 642 7.20 -2.41 26.92
C VAL A 642 7.75 -0.98 26.96
N PHE A 643 6.85 0.00 26.83
CA PHE A 643 7.20 1.41 26.98
C PHE A 643 7.81 1.73 28.36
N GLN A 644 7.23 1.20 29.45
CA GLN A 644 7.73 1.38 30.81
C GLN A 644 9.15 0.81 30.99
N VAL A 645 9.48 -0.33 30.37
CA VAL A 645 10.84 -0.87 30.38
C VAL A 645 11.82 0.10 29.73
N LEU A 646 11.47 0.69 28.59
CA LEU A 646 12.34 1.68 27.93
C LEU A 646 12.53 2.92 28.80
N GLU A 647 11.46 3.46 29.36
CA GLU A 647 11.49 4.67 30.20
C GLU A 647 12.29 4.46 31.49
N THR A 648 12.21 3.28 32.12
CA THR A 648 12.96 2.96 33.35
C THR A 648 14.42 2.56 33.07
N SER A 649 14.70 2.01 31.90
CA SER A 649 16.05 1.60 31.50
C SER A 649 16.93 2.81 31.11
N MET A 650 16.34 3.89 30.58
CA MET A 650 17.11 5.07 30.14
C MET A 650 17.89 5.79 31.26
N PRO A 651 17.32 6.10 32.44
CA PRO A 651 18.03 6.83 33.50
C PRO A 651 18.96 5.95 34.33
N SER A 652 18.79 4.63 34.27
CA SER A 652 19.51 3.66 35.11
C SER A 652 20.82 3.15 34.47
N MET A 653 21.06 3.44 33.18
CA MET A 653 22.27 3.04 32.48
C MET A 653 23.46 3.94 32.82
N ASN A 654 24.59 3.34 33.19
CA ASN A 654 25.85 4.04 33.44
C ASN A 654 26.46 4.53 32.11
N ASP A 655 26.66 5.84 31.96
CA ASP A 655 27.20 6.47 30.74
C ASP A 655 28.55 5.85 30.31
N VAL A 656 29.37 5.40 31.28
CA VAL A 656 30.67 4.78 31.01
C VAL A 656 30.55 3.39 30.39
N GLU A 657 29.51 2.63 30.74
CA GLU A 657 29.30 1.27 30.22
C GLU A 657 28.67 1.27 28.83
N LEU A 658 27.78 2.25 28.57
CA LEU A 658 27.03 2.36 27.34
C LEU A 658 27.84 3.03 26.21
N GLY A 659 28.81 3.86 26.58
CA GLY A 659 29.62 4.66 25.67
C GLY A 659 28.93 5.97 25.28
N ASP A 660 29.73 7.04 25.14
CA ASP A 660 29.26 8.42 24.95
C ASP A 660 28.25 8.57 23.81
N ARG A 661 28.47 7.86 22.69
CA ARG A 661 27.59 7.91 21.51
C ARG A 661 26.16 7.47 21.84
N ILE A 662 26.01 6.30 22.47
CA ILE A 662 24.68 5.73 22.74
C ILE A 662 24.00 6.55 23.84
N SER A 663 24.74 6.90 24.90
CA SER A 663 24.24 7.78 25.97
C SER A 663 23.76 9.13 25.45
N GLN A 664 24.51 9.76 24.54
CA GLN A 664 24.12 11.03 23.94
C GLN A 664 22.89 10.86 23.04
N ALA A 665 22.80 9.78 22.25
CA ALA A 665 21.65 9.49 21.41
C ALA A 665 20.36 9.37 22.25
N LEU A 666 20.41 8.62 23.36
CA LEU A 666 19.26 8.41 24.24
C LEU A 666 18.68 9.71 24.81
N LYS A 667 19.51 10.74 25.06
CA LYS A 667 19.05 12.05 25.55
C LYS A 667 18.12 12.79 24.57
N PHE A 668 18.11 12.40 23.29
CA PHE A 668 17.26 13.00 22.26
C PHE A 668 15.95 12.24 22.03
N TRP A 669 15.75 11.06 22.64
CA TRP A 669 14.50 10.34 22.50
C TRP A 669 13.45 10.91 23.46
N SER A 670 12.30 11.29 22.92
CA SER A 670 11.19 11.87 23.67
C SER A 670 9.87 11.26 23.19
N PRO A 671 9.11 10.58 24.07
CA PRO A 671 7.81 10.01 23.73
C PRO A 671 6.82 11.09 23.25
N ALA A 672 6.87 12.27 23.88
CA ALA A 672 6.03 13.41 23.52
C ALA A 672 6.35 13.89 22.10
N ASP A 673 7.61 13.88 21.68
CA ASP A 673 8.00 14.26 20.32
C ASP A 673 7.53 13.24 19.29
N VAL A 674 7.61 11.94 19.59
CA VAL A 674 7.08 10.89 18.71
C VAL A 674 5.57 11.03 18.54
N ALA A 675 4.82 11.21 19.62
CA ALA A 675 3.39 11.47 19.58
C ALA A 675 3.07 12.76 18.79
N ARG A 676 3.84 13.83 18.99
CA ARG A 676 3.69 15.10 18.26
C ARG A 676 3.94 14.93 16.76
N LYS A 677 4.94 14.13 16.35
CA LYS A 677 5.19 13.79 14.94
C LYS A 677 3.98 13.10 14.31
N ILE A 678 3.36 12.14 15.00
CA ILE A 678 2.16 11.44 14.51
C ILE A 678 1.03 12.43 14.24
N VAL A 679 0.67 13.24 15.24
CA VAL A 679 -0.43 14.22 15.12
C VAL A 679 -0.13 15.23 14.02
N THR A 680 1.10 15.74 13.95
CA THR A 680 1.51 16.69 12.91
C THR A 680 1.44 16.07 11.52
N GLY A 681 1.84 14.80 11.37
CA GLY A 681 1.76 14.06 10.13
C GLY A 681 0.31 13.93 9.64
N GLN A 682 -0.61 13.55 10.53
CA GLN A 682 -2.05 13.48 10.22
C GLN A 682 -2.62 14.86 9.84
N CYS A 683 -2.30 15.90 10.61
CA CYS A 683 -2.73 17.27 10.32
C CYS A 683 -2.23 17.77 8.95
N THR A 684 -1.02 17.40 8.55
CA THR A 684 -0.46 17.74 7.23
C THR A 684 -1.30 17.12 6.12
N VAL A 685 -1.62 15.82 6.21
CA VAL A 685 -2.45 15.13 5.20
C VAL A 685 -3.85 15.77 5.11
N MET A 686 -4.48 16.05 6.26
CA MET A 686 -5.79 16.70 6.30
C MET A 686 -5.76 18.13 5.72
N SER A 687 -4.69 18.88 5.96
CA SER A 687 -4.54 20.25 5.47
C SER A 687 -4.39 20.28 3.95
N GLU A 688 -3.61 19.35 3.39
CA GLU A 688 -3.52 19.19 1.92
C GLU A 688 -4.86 18.81 1.31
N PHE A 689 -5.61 17.91 1.96
CA PHE A 689 -6.94 17.55 1.48
C PHE A 689 -7.93 18.74 1.55
N LEU A 690 -7.91 19.49 2.66
CA LEU A 690 -8.73 20.68 2.82
C LEU A 690 -8.43 21.71 1.72
N ARG A 691 -7.15 21.92 1.37
CA ARG A 691 -6.74 22.80 0.28
C ARG A 691 -7.34 22.38 -1.06
N ILE A 692 -7.35 21.09 -1.37
CA ILE A 692 -7.98 20.54 -2.57
C ILE A 692 -9.50 20.82 -2.55
N CYS A 693 -10.18 20.56 -1.43
CA CYS A 693 -11.61 20.84 -1.29
C CYS A 693 -11.92 22.33 -1.50
N GLU A 694 -11.12 23.24 -0.95
CA GLU A 694 -11.32 24.68 -1.10
C GLU A 694 -11.16 25.18 -2.53
N TRP A 695 -10.21 24.62 -3.28
CA TRP A 695 -10.03 24.94 -4.70
C TRP A 695 -11.24 24.48 -5.52
N LYS A 696 -11.73 23.27 -5.27
CA LYS A 696 -12.94 22.72 -5.90
C LYS A 696 -14.19 23.55 -5.59
N ILE A 697 -14.40 23.95 -4.33
CA ILE A 697 -15.51 24.83 -3.93
C ILE A 697 -15.45 26.14 -4.71
N LYS A 698 -14.28 26.79 -4.78
CA LYS A 698 -14.11 28.05 -5.52
C LYS A 698 -14.44 27.89 -7.00
N SER A 699 -13.97 26.81 -7.63
CA SER A 699 -14.28 26.50 -9.04
C SER A 699 -15.78 26.30 -9.26
N LEU A 700 -16.44 25.47 -8.44
CA LEU A 700 -17.88 25.22 -8.56
C LEU A 700 -18.74 26.46 -8.29
N GLN A 701 -18.33 27.31 -7.35
CA GLN A 701 -19.01 28.59 -7.09
C GLN A 701 -18.87 29.55 -8.27
N ALA A 702 -17.69 29.62 -8.90
CA ALA A 702 -17.49 30.41 -10.12
C ALA A 702 -18.38 29.87 -11.27
N LEU A 703 -18.45 28.55 -11.42
CA LEU A 703 -19.30 27.88 -12.42
C LEU A 703 -20.79 28.16 -12.19
N LYS A 704 -21.24 28.15 -10.92
CA LYS A 704 -22.61 28.52 -10.53
C LYS A 704 -22.97 29.94 -10.97
N LEU A 705 -22.04 30.90 -10.80
CA LEU A 705 -22.24 32.29 -11.21
C LEU A 705 -22.34 32.42 -12.73
N GLN A 706 -21.52 31.68 -13.50
CA GLN A 706 -21.59 31.65 -14.96
C GLN A 706 -22.93 31.12 -15.46
N MET A 707 -23.49 30.08 -14.83
CA MET A 707 -24.82 29.57 -15.17
C MET A 707 -25.96 30.53 -14.88
N TRP A 708 -25.83 31.42 -13.90
CA TRP A 708 -26.85 32.44 -13.62
C TRP A 708 -26.83 33.60 -14.63
N GLN A 709 -25.79 33.70 -15.45
CA GLN A 709 -25.68 34.66 -16.54
C GLN A 709 -26.24 34.12 -17.87
N VAL A 710 -26.49 32.80 -17.95
CA VAL A 710 -27.16 32.09 -19.06
C VAL A 710 -28.66 32.01 -18.77
#